data_AF-N2BV96-F1
#
_entry.id   AF-N2BV96-F1
#
_cell.length_a   1.000
_cell.length_b   1.000
_cell.length_c   1.000
_cell.angle_alpha   90.00
_cell.angle_beta   90.00
_cell.angle_gamma   90.00
#
_symmetry.space_group_name_H-M   'P 1'
#
loop_
_entity.id
_entity.type
_entity.pdbx_description
1 polymer ?
#
loop_
_entity_poly.entity_id
_entity_poly.type
_entity_poly.pdbx_seq_one_letter_code
_entity_poly.pdbx_strand_id
1 'polypeptide(L)'
;MNALHNSRLEAYRFPYGAVPVDSVVRLSLDVWDENSPVTTEDKTSQISCDLRIWIDGKGETLIPMEASQQDDHLRFSCTPTFTQAQIVWYCFRLQNAEGHQWFYGASEGQVGGVGTLREWMGPSFQITAYTPRTTQPDWYRGGVAYQIFPDRFSRDKNWEQRAQQALRLHPHGVARHIQQDWNEPPYYIRDEKGRVQRWDFYGGSINGIREKLDYLQGMGITILYLNPIFEAASNHRYDTGNYLQIDPLLGDLQDFTLLCKEAQDRGISIILDGVFNHSGCDSLYFNKYNNYDSVGAYQSKDSVYRDWYKFDKKTGEYQSWWGVDDLPDIDEHSQTYRDYMFGKDGVVRSWLRAGARGWRLDVADELPDDFIKELRRAALAERSDALILGEVWEDASNKISYGKLRQYFLGDELDAVMNYNLREALLGYVRGDMSASVLRERMESMHENYPPDAFVEAFNLLGTHDTARILTLLGAPDPHNMDGQHGSYRLSESERGLAKGRLWLATLVQMLLPGVPCIYYGDEAGLEGTTDPFNRAAFPWGHEDTDCQAIIRNALTLRKTLPLSEADHFFTLDLGDEVFGFVRKNNQHNQSVAVLINRNPAVAHEVRVPLLGSCVDELIAGQKLVVDNGVVQLNLPPLGSAVLYFHADKSLGAVPVPGSGVLCHVSSLPEALDETGAVEGEQGCLGASARRFCDWLAQAHQTYWQVLPVNPTDEFGSPYAGISAFANNVKFISARERAQYERAGFSQKDYHEFVDKNASWLIPYSYFMALKYDQKGVLWRDWPENLRTYDQKTIADYLAQRPHLSQVAKTIRRDQFEFERQWNALHSYANERGIHIIGDIPLYISGDSADVWMHQDLFALDTLGNPALVAGVPSDAFSSEGQRWGNPVYNWDAMRATGYEWWLERLARSFELYDYVRLDHFIGFCSYYAIPQDLPIQAGHWCLGPGRELFQKAYERFGNLPVIAEDLGMVTPAVRALMASCGFYGMEVSLFSDYFSQDGWYVPAHKVAYTTTHDTQTLVGWCEDHFGKQDAGARAQEMLTLADGSNASLVIVQLQDVLGLDDTHRMNIPGSTQHNWQWVCSWDQLDASCATLRALTEKFGRA
;
A
#
# COMPACT_ATOMS: atom_id res chain seq x y z
N MET A 1 -0.54 41.06 33.49
CA MET A 1 -0.85 41.14 32.06
C MET A 1 -0.61 39.77 31.45
N ASN A 2 -1.66 39.19 30.88
CA ASN A 2 -1.62 37.94 30.14
C ASN A 2 -1.79 38.24 28.64
N ALA A 3 -1.24 37.39 27.78
CA ALA A 3 -1.40 37.52 26.35
C ALA A 3 -1.47 36.14 25.68
N LEU A 4 -2.17 36.04 24.55
CA LEU A 4 -2.32 34.81 23.78
C LEU A 4 -2.28 35.08 22.29
N HIS A 5 -1.31 34.46 21.64
CA HIS A 5 -1.28 34.17 20.21
C HIS A 5 -0.80 32.74 20.05
N ASN A 6 -1.55 31.97 19.26
CA ASN A 6 -1.17 30.64 18.79
C ASN A 6 -1.21 30.63 17.27
N SER A 7 -0.05 30.58 16.63
CA SER A 7 0.06 30.67 15.17
C SER A 7 -0.57 29.49 14.43
N ARG A 8 -0.95 28.41 15.15
CA ARG A 8 -1.62 27.24 14.60
C ARG A 8 -3.15 27.30 14.68
N LEU A 9 -3.72 28.40 15.20
CA LEU A 9 -5.16 28.62 15.25
C LEU A 9 -5.57 29.78 14.33
N GLU A 10 -6.59 29.57 13.51
CA GLU A 10 -7.10 30.56 12.54
C GLU A 10 -7.57 31.88 13.17
N ALA A 11 -7.94 31.83 14.46
CA ALA A 11 -8.30 33.01 15.24
C ALA A 11 -7.14 34.02 15.34
N TYR A 12 -5.90 33.53 15.33
CA TYR A 12 -4.68 34.31 15.56
C TYR A 12 -3.82 34.49 14.30
N ARG A 13 -3.83 33.51 13.39
CA ARG A 13 -3.11 33.55 12.11
C ARG A 13 -4.00 32.99 11.00
N PHE A 14 -4.33 33.81 10.01
CA PHE A 14 -5.12 33.36 8.85
C PHE A 14 -4.56 33.93 7.53
N PRO A 15 -4.37 33.11 6.49
CA PRO A 15 -4.51 31.65 6.48
C PRO A 15 -3.44 30.96 7.36
N TYR A 16 -3.73 29.72 7.78
CA TYR A 16 -2.76 28.86 8.46
C TYR A 16 -1.63 28.45 7.48
N GLY A 17 -0.43 28.23 8.01
CA GLY A 17 0.68 27.67 7.25
C GLY A 17 1.50 28.70 6.44
N ALA A 18 2.40 28.20 5.60
CA ALA A 18 3.10 28.98 4.59
C ALA A 18 2.10 29.58 3.58
N VAL A 19 2.40 30.76 3.04
CA VAL A 19 1.45 31.52 2.22
C VAL A 19 2.03 31.86 0.84
N PRO A 20 1.22 31.79 -0.23
CA PRO A 20 1.63 32.33 -1.53
C PRO A 20 1.97 33.82 -1.43
N VAL A 21 2.90 34.31 -2.26
CA VAL A 21 3.10 35.75 -2.45
C VAL A 21 1.78 36.45 -2.79
N ASP A 22 1.66 37.70 -2.38
CA ASP A 22 0.46 38.54 -2.47
C ASP A 22 -0.74 38.05 -1.64
N SER A 23 -0.56 37.02 -0.80
CA SER A 23 -1.57 36.64 0.19
C SER A 23 -1.71 37.70 1.28
N VAL A 24 -2.96 37.92 1.66
CA VAL A 24 -3.35 38.79 2.76
C VAL A 24 -3.33 37.96 4.06
N VAL A 25 -2.40 38.26 4.97
CA VAL A 25 -2.23 37.50 6.22
C VAL A 25 -2.76 38.32 7.39
N ARG A 26 -3.76 37.81 8.10
CA ARG A 26 -4.25 38.40 9.35
C ARG A 26 -3.49 37.82 10.53
N LEU A 27 -2.89 38.68 11.34
CA LEU A 27 -2.23 38.32 12.60
C LEU A 27 -2.89 39.03 13.77
N SER A 28 -3.20 38.30 14.84
CA SER A 28 -3.86 38.84 16.03
C SER A 28 -3.24 38.39 17.34
N LEU A 29 -3.32 39.22 18.37
CA LEU A 29 -2.88 38.93 19.74
C LEU A 29 -3.98 39.35 20.72
N ASP A 30 -4.36 38.46 21.61
CA ASP A 30 -5.27 38.77 22.73
C ASP A 30 -4.48 39.17 23.96
N VAL A 31 -4.93 40.19 24.69
CA VAL A 31 -4.32 40.67 25.94
C VAL A 31 -5.40 40.90 26.99
N TRP A 32 -5.18 40.44 28.22
CA TRP A 32 -6.11 40.63 29.34
C TRP A 32 -5.40 40.73 30.70
N ASP A 33 -6.15 41.12 31.74
CA ASP A 33 -5.71 41.10 33.14
C ASP A 33 -6.77 40.34 33.97
N GLU A 34 -6.31 39.49 34.89
CA GLU A 34 -7.17 38.69 35.77
C GLU A 34 -7.91 39.54 36.82
N ASN A 35 -7.42 40.74 37.13
CA ASN A 35 -7.95 41.57 38.23
C ASN A 35 -8.83 42.74 37.78
N SER A 36 -8.89 43.07 36.49
CA SER A 36 -9.80 44.07 35.90
C SER A 36 -9.78 43.96 34.37
N PRO A 37 -10.92 44.05 33.65
CA PRO A 37 -10.90 44.03 32.18
C PRO A 37 -10.10 45.22 31.64
N VAL A 38 -9.14 44.96 30.76
CA VAL A 38 -8.44 46.00 30.00
C VAL A 38 -9.45 46.56 29.01
N THR A 39 -9.99 47.74 29.30
CA THR A 39 -10.97 48.41 28.44
C THR A 39 -10.33 49.53 27.64
N THR A 40 -10.84 49.77 26.42
CA THR A 40 -10.43 50.90 25.57
C THR A 40 -10.66 52.29 26.20
N GLU A 41 -11.48 52.39 27.26
CA GLU A 41 -11.84 53.64 27.93
C GLU A 41 -10.96 53.99 29.15
N ASP A 42 -10.15 53.05 29.66
CA ASP A 42 -9.37 53.24 30.89
C ASP A 42 -8.00 53.91 30.62
N LYS A 43 -7.91 55.22 30.92
CA LYS A 43 -6.78 56.09 30.52
C LYS A 43 -5.45 55.79 31.21
N THR A 44 -5.43 54.98 32.28
CA THR A 44 -4.21 54.63 33.01
C THR A 44 -3.54 53.34 32.50
N SER A 45 -4.14 52.66 31.51
CA SER A 45 -3.75 51.31 31.07
C SER A 45 -3.58 51.18 29.54
N GLN A 46 -3.43 52.28 28.77
CA GLN A 46 -3.31 52.22 27.31
C GLN A 46 -2.05 51.44 26.89
N ILE A 47 -2.23 50.16 26.61
CA ILE A 47 -1.25 49.28 25.97
C ILE A 47 -1.40 49.45 24.45
N SER A 48 -0.32 49.83 23.78
CA SER A 48 -0.22 49.78 22.32
C SER A 48 0.49 48.50 21.90
N CYS A 49 0.11 47.93 20.76
CA CYS A 49 0.77 46.77 20.17
C CYS A 49 1.27 47.10 18.77
N ASP A 50 2.54 46.84 18.50
CA ASP A 50 3.11 46.81 17.15
C ASP A 50 3.42 45.37 16.77
N LEU A 51 3.09 44.96 15.55
CA LEU A 51 3.67 43.78 14.94
C LEU A 51 5.08 44.13 14.47
N ARG A 52 6.08 43.46 15.06
CA ARG A 52 7.46 43.52 14.61
C ARG A 52 7.68 42.46 13.56
N ILE A 53 8.17 42.86 12.39
CA ILE A 53 8.59 42.00 11.30
C ILE A 53 10.10 42.15 11.09
N TRP A 54 10.79 41.04 10.89
CA TRP A 54 12.20 40.97 10.48
C TRP A 54 12.35 40.07 9.25
N ILE A 55 13.06 40.58 8.25
CA ILE A 55 13.39 39.81 7.04
C ILE A 55 14.91 39.93 6.83
N ASP A 56 15.59 38.79 6.67
CA ASP A 56 17.03 38.79 6.51
C ASP A 56 17.47 39.54 5.24
N GLY A 57 18.51 40.36 5.38
CA GLY A 57 18.99 41.27 4.33
C GLY A 57 18.14 42.54 4.13
N LYS A 58 16.91 42.61 4.65
CA LYS A 58 16.04 43.82 4.58
C LYS A 58 15.93 44.56 5.91
N GLY A 59 16.00 43.84 7.04
CA GLY A 59 15.95 44.41 8.39
C GLY A 59 14.56 44.45 9.00
N GLU A 60 14.38 45.36 9.97
CA GLU A 60 13.18 45.46 10.82
C GLU A 60 12.10 46.37 10.20
N THR A 61 10.84 46.01 10.41
CA THR A 61 9.67 46.86 10.17
C THR A 61 8.68 46.72 11.34
N LEU A 62 8.09 47.83 11.77
CA LEU A 62 7.08 47.87 12.83
C LEU A 62 5.74 48.30 12.22
N ILE A 63 4.70 47.50 12.43
CA ILE A 63 3.35 47.76 11.92
C ILE A 63 2.42 47.96 13.12
N PRO A 64 1.86 49.17 13.33
CA PRO A 64 0.88 49.40 14.39
C PRO A 64 -0.34 48.50 14.23
N MET A 65 -0.79 47.87 15.31
CA MET A 65 -1.96 47.00 15.30
C MET A 65 -3.21 47.73 15.79
N GLU A 66 -4.35 47.40 15.20
CA GLU A 66 -5.65 47.95 15.60
C GLU A 66 -6.20 47.18 16.80
N ALA A 67 -6.55 47.89 17.86
CA ALA A 67 -7.14 47.31 19.06
C ALA A 67 -8.67 47.26 18.94
N SER A 68 -9.25 46.11 19.25
CA SER A 68 -10.70 45.87 19.29
C SER A 68 -11.09 45.25 20.62
N GLN A 69 -12.09 45.84 21.29
CA GLN A 69 -12.61 45.31 22.55
C GLN A 69 -13.39 44.02 22.28
N GLN A 70 -13.04 42.94 22.98
CA GLN A 70 -13.83 41.72 23.11
C GLN A 70 -14.41 41.64 24.53
N ASP A 71 -15.31 40.68 24.77
CA ASP A 71 -16.08 40.60 26.03
C ASP A 71 -15.17 40.49 27.29
N ASP A 72 -14.07 39.74 27.20
CA ASP A 72 -13.16 39.45 28.31
C ASP A 72 -11.68 39.82 28.05
N HIS A 73 -11.34 40.31 26.85
CA HIS A 73 -9.98 40.68 26.46
C HIS A 73 -9.93 41.82 25.42
N LEU A 74 -8.74 42.36 25.19
CA LEU A 74 -8.46 43.29 24.09
C LEU A 74 -7.74 42.52 22.98
N ARG A 75 -8.30 42.53 21.76
CA ARG A 75 -7.67 41.90 20.59
C ARG A 75 -7.00 42.94 19.71
N PHE A 76 -5.70 42.79 19.53
CA PHE A 76 -4.91 43.54 18.54
C PHE A 76 -4.86 42.76 17.24
N SER A 77 -5.14 43.39 16.10
CA SER A 77 -5.05 42.75 14.79
C SER A 77 -4.37 43.65 13.76
N CYS A 78 -3.68 43.04 12.80
CA CYS A 78 -3.19 43.70 11.59
C CYS A 78 -3.16 42.72 10.42
N THR A 79 -3.00 43.25 9.21
CA THR A 79 -3.11 42.46 7.98
C THR A 79 -1.95 42.74 7.01
N PRO A 80 -0.71 42.29 7.32
CA PRO A 80 0.41 42.42 6.39
C PRO A 80 0.18 41.68 5.06
N THR A 81 0.87 42.13 4.02
CA THR A 81 0.93 41.50 2.69
C THR A 81 2.38 41.31 2.29
N PHE A 82 2.73 40.12 1.80
CA PHE A 82 4.09 39.78 1.38
C PHE A 82 4.16 39.64 -0.14
N THR A 83 4.66 40.67 -0.82
CA THR A 83 4.69 40.74 -2.31
C THR A 83 5.90 40.06 -2.94
N GLN A 84 6.76 39.43 -2.13
CA GLN A 84 7.97 38.74 -2.58
C GLN A 84 8.12 37.44 -1.79
N ALA A 85 8.67 36.42 -2.45
CA ALA A 85 9.00 35.17 -1.80
C ALA A 85 10.17 35.40 -0.83
N GLN A 86 9.95 35.10 0.45
CA GLN A 86 10.89 35.38 1.54
C GLN A 86 10.47 34.67 2.83
N ILE A 87 11.44 34.49 3.73
CA ILE A 87 11.19 34.05 5.11
C ILE A 87 10.96 35.29 5.97
N VAL A 88 9.85 35.31 6.69
CA VAL A 88 9.41 36.42 7.54
C VAL A 88 9.41 35.97 8.98
N TRP A 89 10.12 36.71 9.83
CA TRP A 89 10.13 36.51 11.27
C TRP A 89 9.25 37.58 11.93
N TYR A 90 8.31 37.20 12.80
CA TYR A 90 7.47 38.16 13.49
C TYR A 90 7.31 37.91 14.99
N CYS A 91 7.12 38.99 15.74
CA CYS A 91 6.68 38.96 17.14
C CYS A 91 5.85 40.22 17.45
N PHE A 92 5.16 40.23 18.58
CA PHE A 92 4.35 41.36 19.00
C PHE A 92 5.10 42.18 20.05
N ARG A 93 5.20 43.49 19.85
CA ARG A 93 5.78 44.42 20.82
C ARG A 93 4.65 45.20 21.49
N LEU A 94 4.44 44.93 22.77
CA LEU A 94 3.49 45.64 23.62
C LEU A 94 4.22 46.75 24.37
N GLN A 95 3.58 47.90 24.53
CA GLN A 95 4.12 49.01 25.29
C GLN A 95 3.01 49.72 26.07
N ASN A 96 3.25 50.03 27.35
CA ASN A 96 2.32 50.83 28.16
C ASN A 96 2.61 52.34 28.05
N ALA A 97 1.72 53.16 28.62
CA ALA A 97 1.86 54.62 28.67
C ALA A 97 3.13 55.12 29.41
N GLU A 98 3.71 54.32 30.30
CA GLU A 98 4.95 54.63 31.03
C GLU A 98 6.23 54.26 30.24
N GLY A 99 6.09 53.65 29.07
CA GLY A 99 7.19 53.24 28.21
C GLY A 99 7.79 51.86 28.53
N HIS A 100 7.19 51.11 29.45
CA HIS A 100 7.56 49.72 29.70
C HIS A 100 7.14 48.85 28.49
N GLN A 101 8.03 47.95 28.06
CA GLN A 101 7.85 47.13 26.87
C GLN A 101 7.83 45.64 27.20
N TRP A 102 6.95 44.91 26.52
CA TRP A 102 6.93 43.45 26.51
C TRP A 102 6.95 42.94 25.06
N PHE A 103 7.49 41.74 24.88
CA PHE A 103 7.55 41.05 23.61
C PHE A 103 6.81 39.72 23.72
N TYR A 104 5.88 39.46 22.81
CA TYR A 104 5.23 38.16 22.66
C TYR A 104 5.73 37.51 21.38
N GLY A 105 6.52 36.45 21.52
CA GLY A 105 7.14 35.73 20.42
C GLY A 105 6.94 34.22 20.55
N ALA A 106 7.59 33.45 19.69
CA ALA A 106 7.58 31.99 19.78
C ALA A 106 8.25 31.52 21.08
N SER A 107 7.90 30.31 21.53
CA SER A 107 8.53 29.70 22.69
C SER A 107 9.99 29.31 22.39
N GLU A 108 10.79 29.08 23.44
CA GLU A 108 12.22 28.77 23.28
C GLU A 108 12.41 27.49 22.45
N GLY A 109 13.27 27.55 21.42
CA GLY A 109 13.48 26.44 20.48
C GLY A 109 12.35 26.18 19.48
N GLN A 110 11.33 27.04 19.43
CA GLN A 110 10.20 26.95 18.49
C GLN A 110 10.14 28.15 17.55
N VAL A 111 9.47 27.96 16.42
CA VAL A 111 9.22 28.99 15.40
C VAL A 111 7.72 29.16 15.11
N GLY A 112 6.86 28.53 15.90
CA GLY A 112 5.42 28.43 15.71
C GLY A 112 4.70 28.02 16.99
N GLY A 113 3.41 27.73 16.91
CA GLY A 113 2.58 27.30 18.04
C GLY A 113 2.20 28.42 19.01
N VAL A 114 2.05 28.07 20.29
CA VAL A 114 1.71 29.01 21.37
C VAL A 114 2.96 29.80 21.77
N GLY A 115 2.86 31.12 21.71
CA GLY A 115 3.95 32.00 22.10
C GLY A 115 4.14 32.19 23.60
N THR A 116 5.15 32.98 23.96
CA THR A 116 5.41 33.40 25.34
C THR A 116 5.63 34.91 25.44
N LEU A 117 5.05 35.53 26.48
CA LEU A 117 5.27 36.93 26.83
C LEU A 117 6.58 37.11 27.63
N ARG A 118 7.40 38.11 27.28
CA ARG A 118 8.72 38.39 27.88
C ARG A 118 8.97 39.90 28.01
N GLU A 119 9.88 40.30 28.89
CA GLU A 119 10.38 41.68 29.01
C GLU A 119 11.57 41.98 28.08
N TRP A 120 12.07 40.97 27.37
CA TRP A 120 13.14 41.08 26.37
C TRP A 120 12.74 40.37 25.08
N MET A 121 13.43 40.71 23.99
CA MET A 121 13.19 40.08 22.69
C MET A 121 13.63 38.61 22.72
N GLY A 122 12.68 37.69 22.55
CA GLY A 122 12.91 36.25 22.41
C GLY A 122 12.78 35.76 20.97
N PRO A 123 12.63 34.43 20.76
CA PRO A 123 12.38 33.84 19.46
C PRO A 123 11.14 34.44 18.76
N SER A 124 11.20 34.50 17.44
CA SER A 124 10.11 35.00 16.59
C SER A 124 9.36 33.85 15.93
N PHE A 125 8.09 34.06 15.62
CA PHE A 125 7.32 33.17 14.77
C PHE A 125 7.78 33.29 13.32
N GLN A 126 7.63 32.21 12.55
CA GLN A 126 8.00 32.17 11.14
C GLN A 126 6.76 32.19 10.22
N ILE A 127 6.89 32.88 9.09
CA ILE A 127 6.02 32.74 7.91
C ILE A 127 6.92 32.57 6.69
N THR A 128 6.71 31.48 5.95
CA THR A 128 7.30 31.29 4.62
C THR A 128 6.34 31.87 3.59
N ALA A 129 6.71 32.97 2.95
CA ALA A 129 6.01 33.50 1.78
C ALA A 129 6.67 32.91 0.52
N TYR A 130 5.92 32.19 -0.31
CA TYR A 130 6.49 31.40 -1.42
C TYR A 130 5.78 31.66 -2.75
N THR A 131 6.46 31.38 -3.86
CA THR A 131 5.86 31.36 -5.19
C THR A 131 5.35 29.94 -5.49
N PRO A 132 4.04 29.73 -5.69
CA PRO A 132 3.51 28.41 -6.00
C PRO A 132 4.08 27.84 -7.32
N ARG A 133 4.26 26.53 -7.36
CA ARG A 133 4.69 25.82 -8.56
C ARG A 133 3.53 25.72 -9.57
N THR A 134 3.83 25.95 -10.85
CA THR A 134 2.82 25.93 -11.92
C THR A 134 2.38 24.51 -12.33
N THR A 135 3.32 23.55 -12.36
CA THR A 135 3.07 22.16 -12.80
C THR A 135 3.60 21.22 -11.74
N GLN A 136 2.73 20.50 -11.05
CA GLN A 136 3.12 19.59 -9.98
C GLN A 136 3.67 18.27 -10.53
N PRO A 137 4.67 17.65 -9.87
CA PRO A 137 5.14 16.32 -10.22
C PRO A 137 4.17 15.26 -9.67
N ASP A 138 2.99 15.10 -10.29
CA ASP A 138 1.95 14.18 -9.81
C ASP A 138 2.40 12.71 -9.73
N TRP A 139 3.38 12.32 -10.56
CA TRP A 139 4.01 10.99 -10.49
C TRP A 139 4.76 10.74 -9.18
N TYR A 140 5.19 11.81 -8.51
CA TYR A 140 5.91 11.78 -7.25
C TYR A 140 4.94 11.87 -6.07
N ARG A 141 3.92 12.75 -6.17
CA ARG A 141 2.89 12.93 -5.15
C ARG A 141 2.10 11.63 -4.90
N GLY A 142 2.06 11.18 -3.65
CA GLY A 142 1.40 9.92 -3.29
C GLY A 142 2.17 8.66 -3.69
N GLY A 143 3.34 8.81 -4.33
CA GLY A 143 4.22 7.71 -4.68
C GLY A 143 4.87 7.04 -3.45
N VAL A 144 5.56 5.94 -3.72
CA VAL A 144 6.42 5.23 -2.76
C VAL A 144 7.78 5.05 -3.42
N ALA A 145 8.80 5.57 -2.76
CA ALA A 145 10.17 5.55 -3.23
C ALA A 145 10.96 4.35 -2.69
N TYR A 146 11.92 3.91 -3.48
CA TYR A 146 12.85 2.86 -3.13
C TYR A 146 14.27 3.29 -3.53
N GLN A 147 15.14 3.46 -2.52
CA GLN A 147 16.53 3.86 -2.72
C GLN A 147 17.41 2.65 -2.98
N ILE A 148 18.14 2.67 -4.10
CA ILE A 148 19.04 1.59 -4.52
C ILE A 148 20.48 2.07 -4.54
N PHE A 149 21.36 1.30 -3.90
CA PHE A 149 22.80 1.38 -4.11
C PHE A 149 23.21 0.38 -5.21
N PRO A 150 23.50 0.83 -6.45
CA PRO A 150 23.49 -0.05 -7.64
C PRO A 150 24.46 -1.24 -7.59
N ASP A 151 25.68 -1.03 -7.10
CA ASP A 151 26.71 -2.09 -7.03
C ASP A 151 26.31 -3.27 -6.11
N ARG A 152 25.36 -3.05 -5.20
CA ARG A 152 25.01 -3.94 -4.10
C ARG A 152 23.61 -4.52 -4.21
N PHE A 153 22.86 -4.16 -5.25
CA PHE A 153 21.46 -4.56 -5.37
C PHE A 153 21.28 -5.89 -6.08
N SER A 154 21.78 -6.06 -7.32
CA SER A 154 21.56 -7.28 -8.09
C SER A 154 22.58 -7.43 -9.22
N ARG A 155 23.10 -8.65 -9.41
CA ARG A 155 23.96 -9.04 -10.54
C ARG A 155 23.12 -9.53 -11.71
N ASP A 156 23.37 -8.99 -12.90
CA ASP A 156 22.86 -9.56 -14.16
C ASP A 156 23.77 -10.72 -14.64
N LYS A 157 23.27 -11.51 -15.59
CA LYS A 157 23.98 -12.69 -16.14
C LYS A 157 25.41 -12.42 -16.67
N ASN A 158 25.72 -11.19 -17.09
CA ASN A 158 27.00 -10.83 -17.72
C ASN A 158 27.94 -10.06 -16.78
N TRP A 159 27.62 -10.00 -15.48
CA TRP A 159 28.32 -9.12 -14.53
C TRP A 159 29.83 -9.33 -14.47
N GLU A 160 30.30 -10.58 -14.50
CA GLU A 160 31.72 -10.89 -14.32
C GLU A 160 32.58 -10.39 -15.49
N GLN A 161 32.11 -10.58 -16.73
CA GLN A 161 32.80 -10.10 -17.92
C GLN A 161 32.89 -8.57 -17.92
N ARG A 162 31.77 -7.90 -17.61
CA ARG A 162 31.71 -6.44 -17.52
C ARG A 162 32.65 -5.93 -16.42
N ALA A 163 32.63 -6.55 -15.25
CA ALA A 163 33.50 -6.23 -14.13
C ALA A 163 34.98 -6.28 -14.51
N GLN A 164 35.41 -7.39 -15.14
CA GLN A 164 36.78 -7.58 -15.57
C GLN A 164 37.23 -6.60 -16.67
N GLN A 165 36.30 -6.11 -17.50
CA GLN A 165 36.59 -5.10 -18.51
C GLN A 165 36.74 -3.71 -17.89
N ALA A 166 35.82 -3.33 -17.01
CA ALA A 166 35.82 -2.03 -16.35
C ALA A 166 37.03 -1.81 -15.43
N LEU A 167 37.51 -2.86 -14.76
CA LEU A 167 38.75 -2.82 -13.96
C LEU A 167 40.00 -2.41 -14.78
N ARG A 168 39.98 -2.54 -16.11
CA ARG A 168 41.12 -2.19 -16.97
C ARG A 168 41.15 -0.72 -17.38
N LEU A 169 40.04 0.01 -17.19
CA LEU A 169 39.89 1.39 -17.65
C LEU A 169 40.61 2.41 -16.76
N HIS A 170 40.81 2.07 -15.49
CA HIS A 170 41.47 2.91 -14.49
C HIS A 170 42.68 2.19 -13.88
N PRO A 171 43.80 2.06 -14.62
CA PRO A 171 44.97 1.30 -14.17
C PRO A 171 45.84 2.03 -13.13
N HIS A 172 45.64 3.33 -12.95
CA HIS A 172 46.37 4.17 -12.00
C HIS A 172 45.44 4.69 -10.90
N GLY A 173 45.98 4.96 -9.70
CA GLY A 173 45.19 5.46 -8.56
C GLY A 173 44.88 4.39 -7.52
N VAL A 174 43.72 4.51 -6.87
CA VAL A 174 43.27 3.60 -5.81
C VAL A 174 42.88 2.24 -6.41
N ALA A 175 43.32 1.14 -5.79
CA ALA A 175 43.06 -0.19 -6.33
C ALA A 175 41.56 -0.54 -6.25
N ARG A 176 41.07 -1.31 -7.22
CA ARG A 176 39.68 -1.80 -7.26
C ARG A 176 39.67 -3.32 -7.12
N HIS A 177 38.81 -3.84 -6.24
CA HIS A 177 38.68 -5.27 -5.96
C HIS A 177 37.26 -5.74 -6.21
N ILE A 178 37.10 -6.80 -7.00
CA ILE A 178 35.81 -7.45 -7.21
C ILE A 178 35.63 -8.58 -6.20
N GLN A 179 34.64 -8.41 -5.34
CA GLN A 179 34.23 -9.40 -4.37
C GLN A 179 33.45 -10.51 -5.09
N GLN A 180 33.94 -11.75 -5.03
CA GLN A 180 33.34 -12.88 -5.73
C GLN A 180 32.10 -13.40 -5.01
N ASP A 181 32.19 -13.57 -3.69
CA ASP A 181 31.06 -13.96 -2.86
C ASP A 181 30.15 -12.76 -2.57
N TRP A 182 28.91 -12.84 -3.04
CA TRP A 182 27.91 -11.78 -2.89
C TRP A 182 27.55 -11.51 -1.42
N ASN A 183 27.65 -12.51 -0.55
CA ASN A 183 27.18 -12.43 0.83
C ASN A 183 28.27 -12.00 1.83
N GLU A 184 29.50 -11.80 1.36
CA GLU A 184 30.58 -11.29 2.20
C GLU A 184 30.28 -9.86 2.66
N PRO A 185 30.48 -9.51 3.94
CA PRO A 185 30.31 -8.15 4.41
C PRO A 185 31.25 -7.17 3.69
N PRO A 186 30.80 -5.94 3.40
CA PRO A 186 31.65 -4.96 2.75
C PRO A 186 32.77 -4.49 3.67
N TYR A 187 33.93 -4.15 3.10
CA TYR A 187 35.09 -3.70 3.87
C TYR A 187 35.98 -2.76 3.06
N TYR A 188 36.52 -1.74 3.74
CA TYR A 188 37.51 -0.83 3.17
C TYR A 188 38.89 -1.14 3.71
N ILE A 189 39.86 -1.35 2.81
CA ILE A 189 41.27 -1.38 3.21
C ILE A 189 41.76 0.06 3.28
N ARG A 190 42.10 0.52 4.48
CA ARG A 190 42.61 1.88 4.74
C ARG A 190 44.11 1.86 5.09
N ASP A 191 44.81 2.94 4.78
CA ASP A 191 46.20 3.16 5.17
C ASP A 191 46.34 3.68 6.61
N GLU A 192 47.57 3.86 7.08
CA GLU A 192 47.87 4.40 8.43
C GLU A 192 47.31 5.82 8.68
N LYS A 193 46.92 6.54 7.62
CA LYS A 193 46.30 7.87 7.66
C LYS A 193 44.78 7.80 7.45
N GLY A 194 44.18 6.60 7.41
CA GLY A 194 42.75 6.39 7.22
C GLY A 194 42.26 6.48 5.76
N ARG A 195 43.15 6.67 4.79
CA ARG A 195 42.79 6.79 3.36
C ARG A 195 42.50 5.43 2.75
N VAL A 196 41.48 5.33 1.91
CA VAL A 196 41.12 4.06 1.26
C VAL A 196 42.20 3.68 0.22
N GLN A 197 42.84 2.53 0.42
CA GLN A 197 43.81 1.97 -0.53
C GLN A 197 43.15 1.07 -1.56
N ARG A 198 41.99 0.49 -1.23
CA ARG A 198 41.28 -0.44 -2.11
C ARG A 198 39.76 -0.36 -1.92
N TRP A 199 39.05 -0.08 -3.01
CA TRP A 199 37.59 -0.12 -3.09
C TRP A 199 37.10 -1.53 -3.41
N ASP A 200 36.06 -1.99 -2.71
CA ASP A 200 35.37 -3.24 -2.96
C ASP A 200 34.13 -3.04 -3.85
N PHE A 201 33.97 -3.92 -4.84
CA PHE A 201 32.87 -3.89 -5.81
C PHE A 201 32.23 -5.27 -5.86
N TYR A 202 30.90 -5.31 -5.88
CA TYR A 202 30.14 -6.54 -5.87
C TYR A 202 29.57 -6.86 -7.25
N GLY A 203 29.61 -5.92 -8.20
CA GLY A 203 29.24 -6.18 -9.59
C GLY A 203 27.74 -6.08 -9.85
N GLY A 204 26.98 -5.45 -8.94
CA GLY A 204 25.61 -5.04 -9.22
C GLY A 204 25.53 -4.04 -10.39
N SER A 205 24.41 -3.99 -11.08
CA SER A 205 24.30 -3.30 -12.37
C SER A 205 22.92 -2.74 -12.69
N ILE A 206 22.86 -1.85 -13.68
CA ILE A 206 21.60 -1.31 -14.21
C ILE A 206 20.71 -2.44 -14.75
N ASN A 207 21.30 -3.41 -15.45
CA ASN A 207 20.59 -4.59 -15.93
C ASN A 207 20.09 -5.47 -14.78
N GLY A 208 20.87 -5.60 -13.70
CA GLY A 208 20.45 -6.32 -12.50
C GLY A 208 19.26 -5.65 -11.79
N ILE A 209 19.18 -4.30 -11.80
CA ILE A 209 17.99 -3.56 -11.34
C ILE A 209 16.81 -3.82 -12.27
N ARG A 210 17.03 -3.79 -13.59
CA ARG A 210 15.99 -4.01 -14.60
C ARG A 210 15.31 -5.38 -14.47
N GLU A 211 16.09 -6.43 -14.21
CA GLU A 211 15.61 -7.78 -13.94
C GLU A 211 14.75 -7.91 -12.65
N LYS A 212 14.72 -6.87 -11.80
CA LYS A 212 13.98 -6.83 -10.53
C LYS A 212 12.83 -5.82 -10.52
N LEU A 213 12.48 -5.22 -11.67
CA LEU A 213 11.37 -4.27 -11.74
C LEU A 213 10.02 -4.90 -11.36
N ASP A 214 9.79 -6.17 -11.69
CA ASP A 214 8.54 -6.88 -11.31
C ASP A 214 8.43 -7.06 -9.79
N TYR A 215 9.55 -7.36 -9.11
CA TYR A 215 9.62 -7.42 -7.65
C TYR A 215 9.24 -6.07 -7.01
N LEU A 216 9.83 -4.98 -7.52
CA LEU A 216 9.58 -3.62 -7.04
C LEU A 216 8.12 -3.17 -7.31
N GLN A 217 7.60 -3.47 -8.49
CA GLN A 217 6.21 -3.18 -8.86
C GLN A 217 5.23 -3.99 -7.99
N GLY A 218 5.50 -5.28 -7.76
CA GLY A 218 4.67 -6.15 -6.91
C GLY A 218 4.58 -5.65 -5.46
N MET A 219 5.68 -5.08 -4.93
CA MET A 219 5.66 -4.36 -3.65
C MET A 219 4.84 -3.07 -3.66
N GLY A 220 4.54 -2.50 -4.84
CA GLY A 220 3.82 -1.23 -4.99
C GLY A 220 4.70 0.02 -5.04
N ILE A 221 6.01 -0.15 -5.33
CA ILE A 221 6.96 0.94 -5.56
C ILE A 221 6.62 1.68 -6.85
N THR A 222 6.70 3.01 -6.82
CA THR A 222 6.43 3.86 -8.00
C THR A 222 7.59 4.80 -8.33
N ILE A 223 8.63 4.85 -7.48
CA ILE A 223 9.79 5.73 -7.65
C ILE A 223 11.06 4.97 -7.27
N LEU A 224 12.07 4.98 -8.13
CA LEU A 224 13.42 4.56 -7.79
C LEU A 224 14.30 5.79 -7.59
N TYR A 225 15.02 5.83 -6.48
CA TYR A 225 16.13 6.75 -6.29
C TYR A 225 17.42 5.95 -6.39
N LEU A 226 18.23 6.24 -7.40
CA LEU A 226 19.53 5.62 -7.57
C LEU A 226 20.60 6.50 -6.95
N ASN A 227 21.40 5.94 -6.05
CA ASN A 227 22.71 6.51 -5.69
C ASN A 227 23.56 6.71 -6.96
N PRO A 228 24.64 7.52 -6.90
CA PRO A 228 25.33 7.97 -8.11
C PRO A 228 25.70 6.81 -9.06
N ILE A 229 25.38 6.97 -10.35
CA ILE A 229 25.60 5.96 -11.40
C ILE A 229 26.70 6.34 -12.39
N PHE A 230 27.24 7.55 -12.25
CA PHE A 230 28.24 8.08 -13.17
C PHE A 230 29.61 7.43 -12.93
N GLU A 231 30.44 7.45 -13.96
CA GLU A 231 31.80 6.92 -13.91
C GLU A 231 32.56 7.49 -12.72
N ALA A 232 33.18 6.63 -11.91
CA ALA A 232 33.99 7.02 -10.76
C ALA A 232 34.99 5.91 -10.39
N ALA A 233 35.95 6.23 -9.51
CA ALA A 233 36.95 5.27 -9.04
C ALA A 233 36.42 4.40 -7.88
N SER A 234 35.55 4.96 -7.03
CA SER A 234 34.96 4.27 -5.88
C SER A 234 33.72 3.44 -6.21
N ASN A 235 33.24 2.68 -5.22
CA ASN A 235 31.98 1.95 -5.31
C ASN A 235 30.74 2.82 -5.07
N HIS A 236 30.89 3.95 -4.40
CA HIS A 236 29.80 4.87 -4.04
C HIS A 236 29.59 5.95 -5.09
N ARG A 237 30.60 6.23 -5.92
CA ARG A 237 30.55 7.09 -7.12
C ARG A 237 30.29 8.58 -6.87
N TYR A 238 30.30 9.03 -5.62
CA TYR A 238 30.37 10.45 -5.26
C TYR A 238 31.65 11.15 -5.78
N ASP A 239 32.74 10.42 -5.93
CA ASP A 239 33.98 10.86 -6.60
C ASP A 239 33.84 10.88 -8.14
N THR A 240 32.84 11.62 -8.65
CA THR A 240 32.45 11.57 -10.07
C THR A 240 33.63 11.87 -11.00
N GLY A 241 33.93 10.92 -11.87
CA GLY A 241 34.95 10.97 -12.90
C GLY A 241 34.47 11.60 -14.21
N ASN A 242 33.24 11.28 -14.65
CA ASN A 242 32.61 11.85 -15.84
C ASN A 242 31.09 11.89 -15.72
N TYR A 243 30.51 13.10 -15.65
CA TYR A 243 29.06 13.31 -15.44
C TYR A 243 28.17 12.86 -16.59
N LEU A 244 28.71 12.66 -17.80
CA LEU A 244 27.95 12.28 -18.99
C LEU A 244 28.11 10.79 -19.35
N GLN A 245 28.78 10.01 -18.49
CA GLN A 245 29.06 8.60 -18.73
C GLN A 245 28.64 7.77 -17.52
N ILE A 246 27.87 6.70 -17.77
CA ILE A 246 27.59 5.67 -16.77
C ILE A 246 28.90 4.95 -16.42
N ASP A 247 29.09 4.60 -15.14
CA ASP A 247 30.21 3.77 -14.73
C ASP A 247 30.17 2.43 -15.50
N PRO A 248 31.24 2.08 -16.25
CA PRO A 248 31.31 0.84 -17.00
C PRO A 248 31.09 -0.44 -16.17
N LEU A 249 31.25 -0.40 -14.84
CA LEU A 249 30.86 -1.50 -13.95
C LEU A 249 29.33 -1.70 -13.87
N LEU A 250 28.56 -0.63 -13.96
CA LEU A 250 27.10 -0.65 -13.86
C LEU A 250 26.42 -0.90 -15.21
N GLY A 251 27.03 -0.48 -16.33
CA GLY A 251 26.48 -0.63 -17.67
C GLY A 251 26.83 0.56 -18.57
N ASP A 252 25.91 0.91 -19.46
CA ASP A 252 26.03 2.07 -20.36
C ASP A 252 24.74 2.90 -20.45
N LEU A 253 24.73 3.92 -21.33
CA LEU A 253 23.57 4.79 -21.55
C LEU A 253 22.38 4.04 -22.16
N GLN A 254 22.62 3.01 -22.98
CA GLN A 254 21.55 2.21 -23.58
C GLN A 254 20.85 1.37 -22.51
N ASP A 255 21.62 0.75 -21.62
CA ASP A 255 21.09 0.04 -20.45
C ASP A 255 20.22 0.97 -19.59
N PHE A 256 20.69 2.19 -19.32
CA PHE A 256 19.95 3.19 -18.51
C PHE A 256 18.65 3.63 -19.19
N THR A 257 18.69 3.92 -20.49
CA THR A 257 17.49 4.33 -21.25
C THR A 257 16.45 3.20 -21.27
N LEU A 258 16.92 1.95 -21.40
CA LEU A 258 16.04 0.78 -21.36
C LEU A 258 15.46 0.56 -19.96
N LEU A 259 16.24 0.74 -18.89
CA LEU A 259 15.75 0.73 -17.51
C LEU A 259 14.64 1.78 -17.32
N CYS A 260 14.85 3.02 -17.77
CA CYS A 260 13.84 4.08 -17.64
C CYS A 260 12.54 3.73 -18.37
N LYS A 261 12.64 3.17 -19.58
CA LYS A 261 11.48 2.77 -20.38
C LYS A 261 10.71 1.63 -19.70
N GLU A 262 11.39 0.55 -19.32
CA GLU A 262 10.74 -0.62 -18.70
C GLU A 262 10.19 -0.32 -17.30
N ALA A 263 10.83 0.60 -16.56
CA ALA A 263 10.30 1.13 -15.31
C ALA A 263 9.03 1.95 -15.58
N GLN A 264 9.04 2.83 -16.58
CA GLN A 264 7.86 3.61 -16.96
C GLN A 264 6.69 2.73 -17.38
N ASP A 265 6.93 1.65 -18.13
CA ASP A 265 5.91 0.67 -18.53
C ASP A 265 5.23 0.00 -17.31
N ARG A 266 5.87 0.04 -16.14
CA ARG A 266 5.37 -0.46 -14.85
C ARG A 266 4.87 0.65 -13.90
N GLY A 267 4.82 1.90 -14.37
CA GLY A 267 4.43 3.06 -13.55
C GLY A 267 5.52 3.52 -12.57
N ILE A 268 6.78 3.13 -12.79
CA ILE A 268 7.92 3.47 -11.94
C ILE A 268 8.74 4.61 -12.59
N SER A 269 8.96 5.69 -11.85
CA SER A 269 9.81 6.82 -12.27
C SER A 269 11.17 6.78 -11.60
N ILE A 270 12.20 7.38 -12.21
CA ILE A 270 13.58 7.31 -11.71
C ILE A 270 14.12 8.70 -11.37
N ILE A 271 14.70 8.83 -10.18
CA ILE A 271 15.45 9.98 -9.67
C ILE A 271 16.94 9.61 -9.62
N LEU A 272 17.79 10.48 -10.12
CA LEU A 272 19.25 10.32 -10.08
C LEU A 272 19.88 11.17 -8.99
N ASP A 273 21.02 10.70 -8.47
CA ASP A 273 21.88 11.47 -7.59
C ASP A 273 22.73 12.49 -8.38
N GLY A 274 22.66 13.76 -7.96
CA GLY A 274 23.37 14.88 -8.55
C GLY A 274 24.46 15.39 -7.62
N VAL A 275 25.68 14.91 -7.83
CA VAL A 275 26.86 15.30 -7.06
C VAL A 275 27.54 16.49 -7.73
N PHE A 276 27.16 17.71 -7.36
CA PHE A 276 27.58 18.92 -8.08
C PHE A 276 28.45 19.88 -7.26
N ASN A 277 28.74 19.54 -6.00
CA ASN A 277 29.56 20.35 -5.09
C ASN A 277 31.07 19.98 -5.20
N HIS A 278 31.39 18.73 -5.57
CA HIS A 278 32.75 18.24 -5.81
C HIS A 278 32.80 17.27 -6.99
N SER A 279 34.01 16.94 -7.46
CA SER A 279 34.25 15.82 -8.39
C SER A 279 35.29 14.87 -7.81
N GLY A 280 35.51 13.70 -8.44
CA GLY A 280 36.66 12.85 -8.10
C GLY A 280 38.00 13.48 -8.51
N CYS A 281 39.06 13.21 -7.76
CA CYS A 281 40.43 13.59 -8.13
C CYS A 281 40.91 12.82 -9.38
N ASP A 282 40.36 11.63 -9.60
CA ASP A 282 40.53 10.82 -10.81
C ASP A 282 39.39 11.06 -11.80
N SER A 283 39.14 12.32 -12.14
CA SER A 283 38.13 12.72 -13.12
C SER A 283 38.72 13.17 -14.44
N LEU A 284 37.89 13.16 -15.49
CA LEU A 284 38.21 13.76 -16.79
C LEU A 284 38.69 15.21 -16.64
N TYR A 285 38.11 15.91 -15.67
CA TYR A 285 38.30 17.35 -15.46
C TYR A 285 39.51 17.66 -14.56
N PHE A 286 39.77 16.87 -13.52
CA PHE A 286 40.91 17.07 -12.60
C PHE A 286 42.15 16.27 -13.00
N ASN A 287 41.96 15.01 -13.40
CA ASN A 287 42.92 14.04 -13.97
C ASN A 287 44.22 13.88 -13.18
N LYS A 288 44.14 13.69 -11.85
CA LYS A 288 45.32 13.58 -10.96
C LYS A 288 46.25 12.42 -11.31
N TYR A 289 45.70 11.28 -11.73
CA TYR A 289 46.46 10.06 -12.03
C TYR A 289 46.75 9.83 -13.51
N ASN A 290 46.34 10.75 -14.39
CA ASN A 290 46.56 10.64 -15.83
C ASN A 290 45.89 9.40 -16.46
N ASN A 291 44.66 9.10 -16.03
CA ASN A 291 43.82 8.03 -16.60
C ASN A 291 43.04 8.48 -17.84
N TYR A 292 42.92 9.79 -18.09
CA TYR A 292 42.23 10.36 -19.25
C TYR A 292 43.20 11.02 -20.24
N ASP A 293 42.87 10.98 -21.53
CA ASP A 293 43.66 11.60 -22.61
C ASP A 293 43.67 13.14 -22.57
N SER A 294 42.66 13.75 -21.94
CA SER A 294 42.57 15.21 -21.79
C SER A 294 43.41 15.75 -20.64
N VAL A 295 43.93 16.97 -20.79
CA VAL A 295 44.71 17.65 -19.74
C VAL A 295 43.78 18.20 -18.66
N GLY A 296 43.82 17.59 -17.48
CA GLY A 296 43.00 18.01 -16.32
C GLY A 296 43.57 19.21 -15.55
N ALA A 297 42.75 19.78 -14.67
CA ALA A 297 43.05 20.96 -13.88
C ALA A 297 44.25 20.77 -12.92
N TYR A 298 44.49 19.56 -12.43
CA TYR A 298 45.66 19.24 -11.61
C TYR A 298 46.96 19.27 -12.42
N GLN A 299 46.90 18.81 -13.67
CA GLN A 299 48.08 18.56 -14.51
C GLN A 299 48.63 19.85 -15.14
N SER A 300 47.79 20.85 -15.40
CA SER A 300 48.22 22.12 -16.00
C SER A 300 47.39 23.31 -15.53
N LYS A 301 48.06 24.47 -15.37
CA LYS A 301 47.40 25.76 -15.13
C LYS A 301 46.67 26.29 -16.37
N ASP A 302 46.99 25.76 -17.55
CA ASP A 302 46.35 26.11 -18.83
C ASP A 302 45.22 25.14 -19.21
N SER A 303 44.84 24.22 -18.32
CA SER A 303 43.69 23.33 -18.55
C SER A 303 42.41 24.14 -18.72
N VAL A 304 41.54 23.70 -19.65
CA VAL A 304 40.21 24.29 -19.87
C VAL A 304 39.28 24.12 -18.66
N TYR A 305 39.62 23.22 -17.74
CA TYR A 305 38.88 22.97 -16.50
C TYR A 305 39.51 23.68 -15.29
N ARG A 306 40.58 24.47 -15.49
CA ARG A 306 41.34 25.04 -14.37
C ARG A 306 40.49 25.96 -13.50
N ASP A 307 39.55 26.69 -14.09
CA ASP A 307 38.63 27.59 -13.40
C ASP A 307 37.47 26.86 -12.71
N TRP A 308 37.29 25.56 -12.94
CA TRP A 308 36.27 24.76 -12.26
C TRP A 308 36.64 24.43 -10.82
N TYR A 309 37.89 24.67 -10.39
CA TYR A 309 38.39 24.25 -9.09
C TYR A 309 39.06 25.39 -8.33
N LYS A 310 38.99 25.31 -7.00
CA LYS A 310 39.56 26.32 -6.09
C LYS A 310 41.02 25.98 -5.76
N PHE A 311 41.98 26.76 -6.28
CA PHE A 311 43.41 26.64 -5.98
C PHE A 311 43.94 27.83 -5.17
N ASP A 312 44.75 27.57 -4.14
CA ASP A 312 45.48 28.61 -3.43
C ASP A 312 46.51 29.26 -4.36
N LYS A 313 46.44 30.59 -4.46
CA LYS A 313 47.26 31.37 -5.41
C LYS A 313 48.75 31.42 -5.03
N LYS A 314 49.11 31.11 -3.78
CA LYS A 314 50.47 31.19 -3.24
C LYS A 314 51.13 29.80 -3.16
N THR A 315 50.43 28.79 -2.66
CA THR A 315 50.96 27.42 -2.49
C THR A 315 50.71 26.55 -3.70
N GLY A 316 49.66 26.84 -4.49
CA GLY A 316 49.24 26.01 -5.62
C GLY A 316 48.47 24.75 -5.20
N GLU A 317 48.19 24.57 -3.91
CA GLU A 317 47.36 23.50 -3.38
C GLU A 317 45.88 23.75 -3.71
N TYR A 318 45.10 22.68 -3.91
CA TYR A 318 43.67 22.77 -4.19
C TYR A 318 42.86 22.60 -2.91
N GLN A 319 41.65 23.15 -2.88
CA GLN A 319 40.67 22.89 -1.82
C GLN A 319 39.95 21.58 -2.09
N SER A 320 39.63 20.87 -1.02
CA SER A 320 38.96 19.57 -1.08
C SER A 320 37.88 19.47 -0.02
N TRP A 321 36.86 18.70 -0.35
CA TRP A 321 35.64 18.59 0.43
C TRP A 321 35.99 17.99 1.80
N TRP A 322 35.78 18.77 2.87
CA TRP A 322 36.14 18.42 4.26
C TRP A 322 37.62 17.99 4.45
N GLY A 323 38.51 18.43 3.55
CA GLY A 323 39.93 18.04 3.56
C GLY A 323 40.19 16.62 3.03
N VAL A 324 39.21 15.98 2.37
CA VAL A 324 39.38 14.68 1.72
C VAL A 324 40.03 14.88 0.36
N ASP A 325 41.35 14.65 0.27
CA ASP A 325 42.18 14.87 -0.93
C ASP A 325 41.64 14.27 -2.24
N ASP A 326 40.75 13.27 -2.16
CA ASP A 326 40.15 12.57 -3.29
C ASP A 326 38.93 13.29 -3.89
N LEU A 327 38.39 14.31 -3.22
CA LEU A 327 37.21 15.07 -3.63
C LEU A 327 37.54 16.57 -3.77
N PRO A 328 38.21 17.01 -4.85
CA PRO A 328 38.46 18.43 -5.11
C PRO A 328 37.17 19.25 -5.24
N ASP A 329 37.13 20.40 -4.55
CA ASP A 329 35.99 21.32 -4.53
C ASP A 329 35.79 21.97 -5.89
N ILE A 330 34.55 21.95 -6.36
CA ILE A 330 34.16 22.69 -7.56
C ILE A 330 33.93 24.16 -7.20
N ASP A 331 34.24 25.07 -8.12
CA ASP A 331 33.81 26.46 -8.05
C ASP A 331 32.48 26.62 -8.79
N GLU A 332 31.39 26.60 -8.03
CA GLU A 332 30.01 26.73 -8.50
C GLU A 332 29.73 28.12 -9.09
N HIS A 333 30.67 29.06 -9.03
CA HIS A 333 30.60 30.36 -9.70
C HIS A 333 31.31 30.37 -11.06
N SER A 334 32.01 29.31 -11.45
CA SER A 334 32.59 29.20 -12.80
C SER A 334 31.47 29.17 -13.84
N GLN A 335 31.49 30.14 -14.76
CA GLN A 335 30.52 30.20 -15.86
C GLN A 335 30.67 29.00 -16.80
N THR A 336 31.90 28.53 -17.05
CA THR A 336 32.14 27.39 -17.95
C THR A 336 31.62 26.09 -17.34
N TYR A 337 31.71 25.93 -16.02
CA TYR A 337 31.08 24.82 -15.30
C TYR A 337 29.54 24.92 -15.35
N ARG A 338 28.96 26.09 -15.08
CA ARG A 338 27.50 26.30 -15.17
C ARG A 338 26.96 26.02 -16.57
N ASP A 339 27.65 26.48 -17.61
CA ASP A 339 27.28 26.21 -19.00
C ASP A 339 27.29 24.70 -19.30
N TYR A 340 28.26 23.97 -18.75
CA TYR A 340 28.36 22.51 -18.85
C TYR A 340 27.24 21.79 -18.07
N MET A 341 26.82 22.31 -16.92
CA MET A 341 25.76 21.70 -16.12
C MET A 341 24.36 21.96 -16.67
N PHE A 342 24.07 23.20 -17.08
CA PHE A 342 22.71 23.70 -17.33
C PHE A 342 22.40 23.97 -18.80
N GLY A 343 23.41 23.96 -19.67
CA GLY A 343 23.24 24.12 -21.10
C GLY A 343 22.29 23.08 -21.71
N LYS A 344 21.85 23.31 -22.95
CA LYS A 344 20.91 22.40 -23.65
C LYS A 344 21.43 20.96 -23.75
N ASP A 345 22.73 20.81 -23.93
CA ASP A 345 23.44 19.53 -23.97
C ASP A 345 24.25 19.29 -22.69
N GLY A 346 23.93 20.03 -21.62
CA GLY A 346 24.55 19.91 -20.32
C GLY A 346 24.03 18.71 -19.51
N VAL A 347 24.69 18.44 -18.39
CA VAL A 347 24.46 17.27 -17.54
C VAL A 347 22.99 17.12 -17.14
N VAL A 348 22.40 18.16 -16.55
CA VAL A 348 21.03 18.11 -15.98
C VAL A 348 20.01 17.70 -17.04
N ARG A 349 20.08 18.33 -18.22
CA ARG A 349 19.10 18.13 -19.28
C ARG A 349 19.32 16.84 -20.06
N SER A 350 20.57 16.42 -20.21
CA SER A 350 20.90 15.18 -20.93
C SER A 350 20.30 13.95 -20.27
N TRP A 351 20.37 13.85 -18.93
CA TRP A 351 19.82 12.69 -18.22
C TRP A 351 18.29 12.72 -18.09
N LEU A 352 17.69 13.90 -17.96
CA LEU A 352 16.23 14.05 -18.03
C LEU A 352 15.69 13.64 -19.41
N ARG A 353 16.43 13.97 -20.48
CA ARG A 353 16.13 13.53 -21.85
C ARG A 353 16.32 12.02 -22.04
N ALA A 354 17.30 11.42 -21.36
CA ALA A 354 17.55 9.98 -21.39
C ALA A 354 16.49 9.15 -20.66
N GLY A 355 15.70 9.78 -19.76
CA GLY A 355 14.53 9.15 -19.15
C GLY A 355 14.34 9.43 -17.65
N ALA A 356 15.33 10.01 -16.97
CA ALA A 356 15.18 10.42 -15.58
C ALA A 356 14.04 11.46 -15.43
N ARG A 357 13.38 11.46 -14.27
CA ARG A 357 12.32 12.42 -13.94
C ARG A 357 12.70 13.43 -12.85
N GLY A 358 13.85 13.26 -12.21
CA GLY A 358 14.28 14.19 -11.19
C GLY A 358 15.71 13.98 -10.73
N TRP A 359 16.15 14.89 -9.87
CA TRP A 359 17.47 14.91 -9.26
C TRP A 359 17.36 14.98 -7.75
N ARG A 360 18.09 14.11 -7.05
CA ARG A 360 18.45 14.25 -5.64
C ARG A 360 19.78 15.00 -5.61
N LEU A 361 19.84 16.15 -4.96
CA LEU A 361 21.06 16.97 -4.85
C LEU A 361 21.85 16.55 -3.62
N ASP A 362 23.06 16.06 -3.85
CA ASP A 362 24.03 15.72 -2.81
C ASP A 362 24.53 16.96 -2.09
N VAL A 363 24.49 16.94 -0.77
CA VAL A 363 24.92 18.04 0.11
C VAL A 363 24.37 19.40 -0.38
N ALA A 364 23.05 19.49 -0.52
CA ALA A 364 22.37 20.71 -0.98
C ALA A 364 22.67 21.94 -0.10
N ASP A 365 23.10 21.70 1.15
CA ASP A 365 23.56 22.69 2.12
C ASP A 365 24.80 23.48 1.68
N GLU A 366 25.66 22.88 0.85
CA GLU A 366 26.91 23.49 0.35
C GLU A 366 26.74 24.19 -1.00
N LEU A 367 25.76 23.79 -1.81
CA LEU A 367 25.48 24.44 -3.09
C LEU A 367 24.93 25.85 -2.90
N PRO A 368 25.35 26.87 -3.67
CA PRO A 368 24.75 28.21 -3.63
C PRO A 368 23.27 28.20 -4.05
N ASP A 369 22.42 29.03 -3.42
CA ASP A 369 20.98 29.09 -3.75
C ASP A 369 20.73 29.42 -5.23
N ASP A 370 21.54 30.32 -5.82
CA ASP A 370 21.45 30.70 -7.23
C ASP A 370 21.84 29.57 -8.19
N PHE A 371 22.71 28.65 -7.76
CA PHE A 371 23.04 27.44 -8.51
C PHE A 371 21.84 26.48 -8.54
N ILE A 372 21.19 26.26 -7.39
CA ILE A 372 19.97 25.44 -7.29
C ILE A 372 18.85 26.03 -8.16
N LYS A 373 18.68 27.36 -8.15
CA LYS A 373 17.71 28.07 -9.01
C LYS A 373 17.97 27.86 -10.49
N GLU A 374 19.23 27.86 -10.90
CA GLU A 374 19.60 27.62 -12.30
C GLU A 374 19.40 26.16 -12.70
N LEU A 375 19.73 25.23 -11.82
CA LEU A 375 19.45 23.80 -11.98
C LEU A 375 17.95 23.55 -12.17
N ARG A 376 17.10 24.09 -11.30
CA ARG A 376 15.64 23.97 -11.41
C ARG A 376 15.15 24.52 -12.75
N ARG A 377 15.60 25.71 -13.15
CA ARG A 377 15.23 26.30 -14.45
C ARG A 377 15.65 25.40 -15.62
N ALA A 378 16.85 24.84 -15.60
CA ALA A 378 17.34 23.94 -16.64
C ALA A 378 16.53 22.63 -16.68
N ALA A 379 16.22 22.06 -15.52
CA ALA A 379 15.41 20.86 -15.40
C ALA A 379 13.98 21.08 -15.93
N LEU A 380 13.31 22.16 -15.49
CA LEU A 380 11.97 22.52 -15.93
C LEU A 380 11.89 22.87 -17.43
N ALA A 381 12.98 23.39 -18.00
CA ALA A 381 13.08 23.66 -19.44
C ALA A 381 13.18 22.37 -20.29
N GLU A 382 13.65 21.26 -19.72
CA GLU A 382 13.63 19.95 -20.38
C GLU A 382 12.33 19.20 -20.09
N ARG A 383 11.84 19.26 -18.84
CA ARG A 383 10.64 18.57 -18.37
C ARG A 383 9.90 19.41 -17.34
N SER A 384 8.67 19.83 -17.64
CA SER A 384 7.85 20.67 -16.74
C SER A 384 7.50 19.99 -15.40
N ASP A 385 7.52 18.65 -15.37
CA ASP A 385 7.25 17.80 -14.21
C ASP A 385 8.54 17.33 -13.49
N ALA A 386 9.71 17.91 -13.80
CA ALA A 386 10.97 17.51 -13.16
C ALA A 386 10.97 17.79 -11.65
N LEU A 387 11.45 16.82 -10.86
CA LEU A 387 11.58 16.94 -9.41
C LEU A 387 13.02 17.33 -9.01
N ILE A 388 13.16 18.31 -8.12
CA ILE A 388 14.41 18.66 -7.46
C ILE A 388 14.29 18.38 -5.95
N LEU A 389 14.94 17.31 -5.49
CA LEU A 389 14.98 16.85 -4.11
C LEU A 389 16.33 17.22 -3.49
N GLY A 390 16.36 17.92 -2.35
CA GLY A 390 17.63 18.24 -1.67
C GLY A 390 17.96 17.29 -0.53
N GLU A 391 19.23 16.95 -0.36
CA GLU A 391 19.71 16.43 0.92
C GLU A 391 19.86 17.57 1.94
N VAL A 392 18.93 17.64 2.90
CA VAL A 392 18.94 18.61 4.01
C VAL A 392 18.61 17.86 5.29
N TRP A 393 19.42 18.00 6.33
CA TRP A 393 19.31 17.16 7.53
C TRP A 393 18.33 17.72 8.58
N GLU A 394 18.21 19.04 8.65
CA GLU A 394 17.40 19.78 9.61
C GLU A 394 16.14 20.38 8.96
N ASP A 395 15.46 21.29 9.67
CA ASP A 395 14.29 22.00 9.14
C ASP A 395 14.68 22.89 7.95
N ALA A 396 14.25 22.47 6.75
CA ALA A 396 14.63 23.12 5.51
C ALA A 396 13.95 24.49 5.30
N SER A 397 12.91 24.82 6.07
CA SER A 397 12.22 26.11 5.96
C SER A 397 13.03 27.27 6.57
N ASN A 398 13.95 26.98 7.50
CA ASN A 398 14.76 27.98 8.18
C ASN A 398 16.23 27.57 8.40
N LYS A 399 16.70 26.58 7.64
CA LYS A 399 18.08 26.07 7.72
C LYS A 399 19.10 27.21 7.59
N ILE A 400 20.01 27.27 8.56
CA ILE A 400 21.23 28.09 8.47
C ILE A 400 22.39 27.16 8.13
N SER A 401 23.05 27.43 7.00
CA SER A 401 24.26 26.70 6.57
C SER A 401 25.36 27.71 6.26
N TYR A 402 26.57 27.48 6.78
CA TYR A 402 27.73 28.38 6.67
C TYR A 402 27.40 29.86 7.01
N GLY A 403 26.57 30.08 8.04
CA GLY A 403 26.18 31.41 8.50
C GLY A 403 25.15 32.13 7.60
N LYS A 404 24.58 31.43 6.62
CA LYS A 404 23.56 31.95 5.69
C LYS A 404 22.23 31.21 5.87
N LEU A 405 21.14 31.97 6.02
CA LEU A 405 19.79 31.43 5.92
C LEU A 405 19.52 30.96 4.48
N ARG A 406 19.19 29.68 4.32
CA ARG A 406 18.93 29.04 3.03
C ARG A 406 17.51 29.31 2.55
N GLN A 407 17.33 29.31 1.23
CA GLN A 407 16.06 29.69 0.58
C GLN A 407 15.37 28.49 -0.07
N TYR A 408 15.35 27.32 0.55
CA TYR A 408 14.96 26.08 -0.15
C TYR A 408 13.50 26.02 -0.61
N PHE A 409 12.59 26.72 0.05
CA PHE A 409 11.15 26.64 -0.19
C PHE A 409 10.50 27.98 -0.56
N LEU A 410 11.23 28.83 -1.30
CA LEU A 410 10.67 30.08 -1.81
C LEU A 410 10.03 29.94 -3.21
N GLY A 411 10.26 28.82 -3.89
CA GLY A 411 9.53 28.36 -5.08
C GLY A 411 10.39 28.10 -6.33
N ASP A 412 11.58 28.72 -6.38
CA ASP A 412 12.53 28.60 -7.48
C ASP A 412 13.69 27.63 -7.17
N GLU A 413 13.70 27.00 -6.00
CA GLU A 413 14.78 26.17 -5.49
C GLU A 413 14.42 24.67 -5.46
N LEU A 414 14.12 24.12 -4.28
CA LEU A 414 13.79 22.70 -4.09
C LEU A 414 12.28 22.49 -4.12
N ASP A 415 11.87 21.29 -4.55
CA ASP A 415 10.48 20.82 -4.39
C ASP A 415 10.26 20.17 -3.03
N ALA A 416 11.24 19.36 -2.63
CA ALA A 416 11.22 18.59 -1.40
C ALA A 416 12.63 18.41 -0.85
N VAL A 417 12.72 17.86 0.36
CA VAL A 417 13.98 17.46 0.98
C VAL A 417 13.91 16.04 1.51
N MET A 418 15.08 15.39 1.60
CA MET A 418 15.27 14.17 2.38
C MET A 418 14.93 14.47 3.83
N ASN A 419 13.81 13.93 4.34
CA ASN A 419 13.22 14.35 5.60
C ASN A 419 13.92 13.72 6.83
N TYR A 420 15.22 14.00 6.97
CA TYR A 420 16.03 13.59 8.12
C TYR A 420 15.54 14.21 9.43
N ASN A 421 14.96 15.42 9.38
CA ASN A 421 14.34 16.09 10.52
C ASN A 421 13.19 15.24 11.13
N LEU A 422 12.30 14.70 10.29
CA LEU A 422 11.29 13.74 10.75
C LEU A 422 11.91 12.42 11.20
N ARG A 423 12.89 11.90 10.44
CA ARG A 423 13.55 10.63 10.75
C ARG A 423 14.15 10.65 12.15
N GLU A 424 14.95 11.66 12.49
CA GLU A 424 15.58 11.78 13.80
C GLU A 424 14.53 11.75 14.91
N ALA A 425 13.48 12.56 14.77
CA ALA A 425 12.41 12.66 15.77
C ALA A 425 11.63 11.34 15.92
N LEU A 426 11.27 10.69 14.81
CA LEU A 426 10.51 9.44 14.82
C LEU A 426 11.33 8.29 15.39
N LEU A 427 12.60 8.16 14.99
CA LEU A 427 13.47 7.11 15.47
C LEU A 427 13.85 7.30 16.94
N GLY A 428 14.11 8.55 17.35
CA GLY A 428 14.29 8.92 18.75
C GLY A 428 13.04 8.59 19.58
N TYR A 429 11.84 8.86 19.05
CA TYR A 429 10.59 8.50 19.72
C TYR A 429 10.44 6.99 19.89
N VAL A 430 10.50 6.17 18.83
CA VAL A 430 10.27 4.71 18.95
C VAL A 430 11.35 3.99 19.78
N ARG A 431 12.57 4.55 19.85
CA ARG A 431 13.62 4.06 20.75
C ARG A 431 13.43 4.52 22.20
N GLY A 432 12.71 5.62 22.39
CA GLY A 432 12.43 6.24 23.67
C GLY A 432 13.41 7.31 24.12
N ASP A 433 14.25 7.77 23.20
CA ASP A 433 15.20 8.88 23.37
C ASP A 433 14.51 10.26 23.26
N MET A 434 13.33 10.31 22.62
CA MET A 434 12.49 11.51 22.50
C MET A 434 11.05 11.24 22.93
N SER A 435 10.36 12.26 23.45
CA SER A 435 8.93 12.19 23.79
C SER A 435 8.05 12.35 22.54
N ALA A 436 6.79 11.90 22.65
CA ALA A 436 5.79 12.17 21.60
C ALA A 436 5.58 13.68 21.37
N SER A 437 5.75 14.51 22.41
CA SER A 437 5.62 15.97 22.33
C SER A 437 6.71 16.61 21.46
N VAL A 438 7.94 16.08 21.45
CA VAL A 438 9.02 16.52 20.54
C VAL A 438 8.72 16.12 19.09
N LEU A 439 8.32 14.87 18.86
CA LEU A 439 7.95 14.40 17.51
C LEU A 439 6.78 15.23 16.94
N ARG A 440 5.75 15.46 17.77
CA ARG A 440 4.63 16.32 17.42
C ARG A 440 5.08 17.72 17.00
N GLU A 441 5.91 18.36 17.82
CA GLU A 441 6.36 19.73 17.55
C GLU A 441 7.15 19.83 16.23
N ARG A 442 8.00 18.85 15.93
CA ARG A 442 8.72 18.78 14.63
C ARG A 442 7.74 18.70 13.45
N MET A 443 6.71 17.87 13.57
CA MET A 443 5.72 17.68 12.51
C MET A 443 4.81 18.89 12.32
N GLU A 444 4.33 19.48 13.40
CA GLU A 444 3.52 20.70 13.37
C GLU A 444 4.34 21.89 12.83
N SER A 445 5.62 22.02 13.21
CA SER A 445 6.51 23.05 12.65
C SER A 445 6.68 22.90 11.13
N MET A 446 6.89 21.68 10.62
CA MET A 446 6.98 21.45 9.18
C MET A 446 5.65 21.77 8.49
N HIS A 447 4.52 21.31 9.03
CA HIS A 447 3.20 21.58 8.47
C HIS A 447 2.86 23.09 8.45
N GLU A 448 3.34 23.83 9.44
CA GLU A 448 3.13 25.28 9.55
C GLU A 448 4.04 26.10 8.62
N ASN A 449 5.27 25.63 8.36
CA ASN A 449 6.30 26.45 7.72
C ASN A 449 6.69 26.01 6.30
N TYR A 450 6.37 24.78 5.90
CA TYR A 450 6.62 24.31 4.55
C TYR A 450 5.45 24.76 3.66
N PRO A 451 5.70 25.16 2.40
CA PRO A 451 4.63 25.20 1.40
C PRO A 451 3.83 23.89 1.43
N PRO A 452 2.49 23.93 1.30
CA PRO A 452 1.66 22.72 1.36
C PRO A 452 2.14 21.60 0.43
N ASP A 453 2.56 21.95 -0.78
CA ASP A 453 3.13 21.00 -1.75
C ASP A 453 4.43 20.36 -1.21
N ALA A 454 5.38 21.16 -0.73
CA ALA A 454 6.64 20.67 -0.17
C ALA A 454 6.45 19.77 1.06
N PHE A 455 5.41 20.01 1.86
CA PHE A 455 5.06 19.16 2.99
C PHE A 455 4.56 17.78 2.55
N VAL A 456 3.64 17.73 1.57
CA VAL A 456 3.12 16.46 1.04
C VAL A 456 4.08 15.75 0.07
N GLU A 457 5.13 16.44 -0.36
CA GLU A 457 6.21 15.96 -1.22
C GLU A 457 7.49 15.62 -0.43
N ALA A 458 7.53 15.90 0.87
CA ALA A 458 8.68 15.58 1.72
C ALA A 458 9.07 14.09 1.60
N PHE A 459 10.37 13.82 1.43
CA PHE A 459 10.87 12.47 1.20
C PHE A 459 11.12 11.78 2.54
N ASN A 460 10.10 11.05 3.03
CA ASN A 460 10.10 10.46 4.37
C ASN A 460 10.91 9.16 4.40
N LEU A 461 12.14 9.19 4.91
CA LEU A 461 13.08 8.07 4.96
C LEU A 461 13.31 7.56 6.39
N LEU A 462 13.58 6.25 6.53
CA LEU A 462 14.01 5.65 7.81
C LEU A 462 15.47 5.17 7.77
N GLY A 463 15.92 4.66 6.63
CA GLY A 463 17.30 4.27 6.37
C GLY A 463 17.80 4.91 5.08
N THR A 464 19.13 5.03 4.96
CA THR A 464 19.84 5.46 3.75
C THR A 464 21.25 4.87 3.74
N HIS A 465 21.95 5.05 2.63
CA HIS A 465 23.37 4.72 2.50
C HIS A 465 24.34 5.54 3.38
N ASP A 466 23.88 6.57 4.10
CA ASP A 466 24.69 7.41 5.01
C ASP A 466 24.35 7.17 6.48
N THR A 467 23.37 6.31 6.76
CA THR A 467 22.94 5.99 8.11
C THR A 467 23.12 4.50 8.38
N ALA A 468 23.27 4.12 9.65
CA ALA A 468 23.23 2.70 10.01
C ALA A 468 21.90 2.06 9.57
N ARG A 469 21.92 0.76 9.27
CA ARG A 469 20.72 0.02 8.86
C ARG A 469 19.63 0.16 9.92
N ILE A 470 18.40 0.36 9.47
CA ILE A 470 17.29 0.68 10.37
C ILE A 470 17.05 -0.43 11.39
N LEU A 471 17.15 -1.70 10.98
CA LEU A 471 16.95 -2.83 11.88
C LEU A 471 18.01 -2.84 13.00
N THR A 472 19.27 -2.63 12.64
CA THR A 472 20.37 -2.51 13.62
C THR A 472 20.15 -1.33 14.56
N LEU A 473 19.76 -0.16 14.03
CA LEU A 473 19.52 1.05 14.82
C LEU A 473 18.37 0.90 15.83
N LEU A 474 17.34 0.12 15.49
CA LEU A 474 16.16 -0.08 16.33
C LEU A 474 16.35 -1.16 17.41
N GLY A 475 17.25 -2.12 17.17
CA GLY A 475 17.51 -3.23 18.09
C GLY A 475 18.71 -3.02 19.01
N ALA A 476 19.77 -2.38 18.51
CA ALA A 476 21.03 -2.29 19.23
C ALA A 476 20.91 -1.41 20.50
N PRO A 477 21.54 -1.80 21.63
CA PRO A 477 21.52 -1.01 22.86
C PRO A 477 22.23 0.35 22.74
N ASP A 478 23.34 0.40 22.01
CA ASP A 478 24.06 1.63 21.69
C ASP A 478 24.57 1.58 20.24
N PRO A 479 23.71 1.97 19.27
CA PRO A 479 24.07 1.91 17.85
C PRO A 479 25.10 2.94 17.44
N HIS A 480 25.41 3.92 18.29
CA HIS A 480 26.34 5.01 17.99
C HIS A 480 27.76 4.75 18.54
N ASN A 481 27.93 3.74 19.39
CA ASN A 481 29.19 3.43 20.06
C ASN A 481 29.58 1.94 19.91
N MET A 482 29.56 1.44 18.67
CA MET A 482 29.99 0.08 18.32
C MET A 482 31.48 0.02 17.93
N ASP A 483 32.33 0.72 18.68
CA ASP A 483 33.77 0.82 18.41
C ASP A 483 34.45 -0.56 18.38
N GLY A 484 35.14 -0.87 17.28
CA GLY A 484 35.97 -2.08 17.12
C GLY A 484 35.25 -3.36 16.69
N GLN A 485 33.92 -3.34 16.55
CA GLN A 485 33.11 -4.45 16.02
C GLN A 485 32.37 -4.12 14.72
N HIS A 486 32.76 -3.03 14.05
CA HIS A 486 32.17 -2.61 12.79
C HIS A 486 32.28 -3.75 11.76
N GLY A 487 31.13 -4.31 11.39
CA GLY A 487 31.00 -5.44 10.45
C GLY A 487 30.67 -6.80 11.06
N SER A 488 31.11 -7.09 12.29
CA SER A 488 30.85 -8.37 12.96
C SER A 488 29.64 -8.36 13.89
N TYR A 489 29.21 -7.18 14.35
CA TYR A 489 28.02 -7.08 15.19
C TYR A 489 26.78 -7.59 14.46
N ARG A 490 26.02 -8.46 15.13
CA ARG A 490 24.71 -8.96 14.71
C ARG A 490 23.77 -8.89 15.90
N LEU A 491 22.51 -8.54 15.64
CA LEU A 491 21.48 -8.53 16.66
C LEU A 491 21.28 -9.96 17.21
N SER A 492 21.23 -10.09 18.53
CA SER A 492 20.69 -11.28 19.17
C SER A 492 19.20 -11.44 18.84
N GLU A 493 18.66 -12.64 19.05
CA GLU A 493 17.23 -12.93 18.79
C GLU A 493 16.30 -11.96 19.53
N SER A 494 16.61 -11.62 20.79
CA SER A 494 15.81 -10.65 21.57
C SER A 494 15.93 -9.22 21.04
N GLU A 495 17.14 -8.78 20.68
CA GLU A 495 17.35 -7.45 20.08
C GLU A 495 16.65 -7.34 18.72
N ARG A 496 16.68 -8.42 17.91
CA ARG A 496 15.99 -8.50 16.62
C ARG A 496 14.47 -8.49 16.77
N GLY A 497 13.92 -9.17 17.78
CA GLY A 497 12.49 -9.11 18.12
C GLY A 497 12.03 -7.69 18.48
N LEU A 498 12.79 -7.00 19.34
CA LEU A 498 12.53 -5.59 19.68
C LEU A 498 12.65 -4.68 18.45
N ALA A 499 13.66 -4.90 17.61
CA ALA A 499 13.87 -4.16 16.38
C ALA A 499 12.68 -4.28 15.43
N LYS A 500 12.15 -5.50 15.24
CA LYS A 500 10.96 -5.76 14.40
C LYS A 500 9.72 -5.05 14.94
N GLY A 501 9.49 -5.09 16.26
CA GLY A 501 8.37 -4.36 16.88
C GLY A 501 8.46 -2.85 16.65
N ARG A 502 9.64 -2.26 16.85
CA ARG A 502 9.88 -0.83 16.57
C ARG A 502 9.81 -0.50 15.07
N LEU A 503 10.28 -1.41 14.21
CA LEU A 503 10.26 -1.26 12.76
C LEU A 503 8.81 -1.20 12.27
N TRP A 504 7.92 -2.01 12.82
CA TRP A 504 6.48 -1.94 12.55
C TRP A 504 5.91 -0.55 12.89
N LEU A 505 6.18 -0.03 14.08
CA LEU A 505 5.70 1.30 14.50
C LEU A 505 6.22 2.42 13.59
N ALA A 506 7.52 2.42 13.30
CA ALA A 506 8.16 3.44 12.46
C ALA A 506 7.67 3.38 11.01
N THR A 507 7.57 2.18 10.44
CA THR A 507 7.09 1.97 9.06
C THR A 507 5.61 2.36 8.94
N LEU A 508 4.78 2.05 9.94
CA LEU A 508 3.37 2.43 9.93
C LEU A 508 3.18 3.95 9.89
N VAL A 509 3.94 4.70 10.70
CA VAL A 509 3.94 6.17 10.64
C VAL A 509 4.47 6.65 9.28
N GLN A 510 5.62 6.13 8.83
CA GLN A 510 6.22 6.51 7.55
C GLN A 510 5.25 6.37 6.38
N MET A 511 4.52 5.24 6.31
CA MET A 511 3.62 4.91 5.21
C MET A 511 2.31 5.69 5.25
N LEU A 512 1.80 6.07 6.43
CA LEU A 512 0.48 6.70 6.54
C LEU A 512 0.53 8.24 6.66
N LEU A 513 1.71 8.80 6.91
CA LEU A 513 1.93 10.25 6.98
C LEU A 513 1.82 10.94 5.60
N PRO A 514 1.48 12.25 5.53
CA PRO A 514 1.77 13.06 4.34
C PRO A 514 3.26 13.02 3.96
N GLY A 515 3.56 13.09 2.66
CA GLY A 515 4.91 12.89 2.13
C GLY A 515 5.04 11.64 1.27
N VAL A 516 6.23 11.45 0.72
CA VAL A 516 6.65 10.31 -0.10
C VAL A 516 7.54 9.39 0.74
N PRO A 517 7.04 8.23 1.21
CA PRO A 517 7.86 7.28 1.97
C PRO A 517 8.95 6.67 1.09
N CYS A 518 10.15 6.53 1.64
CA CYS A 518 11.29 5.88 0.99
C CYS A 518 11.77 4.65 1.76
N ILE A 519 11.85 3.51 1.08
CA ILE A 519 12.47 2.28 1.58
C ILE A 519 13.91 2.22 1.07
N TYR A 520 14.89 1.95 1.95
CA TYR A 520 16.28 1.73 1.53
C TYR A 520 16.52 0.25 1.28
N TYR A 521 17.14 -0.09 0.13
CA TYR A 521 17.17 -1.47 -0.35
C TYR A 521 17.67 -2.48 0.69
N GLY A 522 16.91 -3.52 0.93
CA GLY A 522 17.23 -4.57 1.89
C GLY A 522 16.77 -4.30 3.32
N ASP A 523 16.24 -3.12 3.64
CA ASP A 523 15.53 -2.90 4.91
C ASP A 523 14.27 -3.78 4.99
N GLU A 524 13.59 -4.02 3.86
CA GLU A 524 12.50 -4.99 3.73
C GLU A 524 12.96 -6.45 3.86
N ALA A 525 14.23 -6.71 3.56
CA ALA A 525 14.83 -8.04 3.67
C ALA A 525 15.49 -8.28 5.04
N GLY A 526 15.43 -7.29 5.94
CA GLY A 526 15.99 -7.39 7.29
C GLY A 526 17.52 -7.33 7.33
N LEU A 527 18.14 -6.59 6.41
CA LEU A 527 19.58 -6.34 6.43
C LEU A 527 20.01 -5.61 7.70
N GLU A 528 21.13 -6.06 8.24
CA GLU A 528 21.81 -5.45 9.37
C GLU A 528 23.11 -4.77 8.91
N GLY A 529 23.53 -3.74 9.62
CA GLY A 529 24.74 -3.00 9.30
C GLY A 529 24.88 -1.75 10.16
N THR A 530 26.09 -1.52 10.66
CA THR A 530 26.48 -0.26 11.31
C THR A 530 26.62 0.85 10.27
N THR A 531 27.38 1.90 10.55
CA THR A 531 27.71 2.95 9.56
C THR A 531 28.51 2.41 8.37
N ASP A 532 28.72 3.28 7.37
CA ASP A 532 29.58 3.04 6.21
C ASP A 532 30.91 2.36 6.58
N PRO A 533 31.29 1.24 5.93
CA PRO A 533 30.68 0.60 4.74
C PRO A 533 29.53 -0.37 5.00
N PHE A 534 29.24 -0.73 6.25
CA PHE A 534 28.41 -1.89 6.58
C PHE A 534 26.93 -1.69 6.27
N ASN A 535 26.46 -0.45 6.24
CA ASN A 535 25.12 -0.09 5.76
C ASN A 535 24.91 -0.29 4.25
N ARG A 536 25.97 -0.59 3.49
CA ARG A 536 25.93 -0.83 2.04
C ARG A 536 26.15 -2.31 1.70
N ALA A 537 25.76 -3.22 2.59
CA ALA A 537 25.80 -4.67 2.34
C ALA A 537 24.98 -5.07 1.10
N ALA A 538 25.36 -6.16 0.44
CA ALA A 538 24.65 -6.66 -0.72
C ALA A 538 23.24 -7.17 -0.36
N PHE A 539 22.28 -7.01 -1.28
CA PHE A 539 20.90 -7.47 -1.06
C PHE A 539 20.85 -9.00 -0.92
N PRO A 540 20.17 -9.56 0.10
CA PRO A 540 20.25 -10.98 0.42
C PRO A 540 19.25 -11.81 -0.40
N TRP A 541 19.33 -11.77 -1.73
CA TRP A 541 18.38 -12.47 -2.61
C TRP A 541 18.27 -13.97 -2.27
N GLY A 542 17.06 -14.43 -1.99
CA GLY A 542 16.77 -15.82 -1.59
C GLY A 542 17.00 -16.13 -0.10
N HIS A 543 17.40 -15.13 0.69
CA HIS A 543 17.65 -15.21 2.13
C HIS A 543 17.00 -14.03 2.90
N GLU A 544 15.93 -13.47 2.35
CA GLU A 544 15.22 -12.34 2.93
C GLU A 544 14.49 -12.72 4.23
N ASP A 545 14.45 -11.80 5.20
CA ASP A 545 13.64 -11.96 6.42
C ASP A 545 12.16 -11.72 6.12
N THR A 546 11.36 -12.78 6.24
CA THR A 546 9.93 -12.77 5.90
C THR A 546 9.09 -11.87 6.79
N ASP A 547 9.49 -11.64 8.05
CA ASP A 547 8.75 -10.74 8.95
C ASP A 547 8.96 -9.29 8.54
N CYS A 548 10.19 -8.92 8.17
CA CYS A 548 10.49 -7.59 7.66
C CYS A 548 9.72 -7.32 6.35
N GLN A 549 9.66 -8.32 5.46
CA GLN A 549 8.84 -8.23 4.24
C GLN A 549 7.36 -8.05 4.58
N ALA A 550 6.82 -8.80 5.55
CA ALA A 550 5.43 -8.68 5.98
C ALA A 550 5.13 -7.31 6.62
N ILE A 551 6.03 -6.78 7.45
CA ILE A 551 5.92 -5.45 8.07
C ILE A 551 5.78 -4.36 7.00
N ILE A 552 6.72 -4.32 6.05
CA ILE A 552 6.74 -3.27 5.02
C ILE A 552 5.56 -3.45 4.06
N ARG A 553 5.28 -4.68 3.62
CA ARG A 553 4.14 -4.98 2.74
C ARG A 553 2.83 -4.55 3.38
N ASN A 554 2.56 -4.94 4.62
CA ASN A 554 1.28 -4.64 5.27
C ASN A 554 1.07 -3.12 5.44
N ALA A 555 2.10 -2.37 5.82
CA ALA A 555 2.02 -0.92 5.94
C ALA A 555 1.83 -0.23 4.57
N LEU A 556 2.51 -0.72 3.52
CA LEU A 556 2.39 -0.19 2.18
C LEU A 556 1.01 -0.49 1.56
N THR A 557 0.52 -1.72 1.65
CA THR A 557 -0.82 -2.08 1.16
C THR A 557 -1.89 -1.25 1.89
N LEU A 558 -1.72 -1.00 3.19
CA LEU A 558 -2.62 -0.12 3.93
C LEU A 558 -2.61 1.32 3.40
N ARG A 559 -1.44 1.88 3.05
CA ARG A 559 -1.31 3.19 2.38
C ARG A 559 -2.08 3.23 1.05
N LYS A 560 -2.04 2.15 0.28
CA LYS A 560 -2.73 2.04 -1.02
C LYS A 560 -4.24 1.84 -0.88
N THR A 561 -4.69 1.17 0.16
CA THR A 561 -6.12 0.88 0.37
C THR A 561 -6.88 2.05 1.01
N LEU A 562 -6.24 2.82 1.90
CA LEU A 562 -6.87 3.95 2.56
C LEU A 562 -6.94 5.19 1.64
N PRO A 563 -7.98 6.03 1.75
CA PRO A 563 -8.18 7.24 0.91
C PRO A 563 -7.27 8.41 1.35
N LEU A 564 -5.99 8.14 1.55
CA LEU A 564 -5.04 9.09 2.13
C LEU A 564 -4.74 10.27 1.20
N SER A 565 -4.75 10.07 -0.11
CA SER A 565 -4.53 11.13 -1.10
C SER A 565 -5.66 12.16 -1.14
N GLU A 566 -6.83 11.83 -0.61
CA GLU A 566 -8.01 12.72 -0.60
C GLU A 566 -8.08 13.60 0.66
N ALA A 567 -7.18 13.37 1.63
CA ALA A 567 -7.17 14.15 2.87
C ALA A 567 -6.79 15.61 2.60
N ASP A 568 -7.64 16.54 3.05
CA ASP A 568 -7.47 17.98 2.93
C ASP A 568 -6.97 18.63 4.24
N HIS A 569 -6.98 17.89 5.35
CA HIS A 569 -6.48 18.34 6.65
C HIS A 569 -5.56 17.30 7.30
N PHE A 570 -4.56 17.79 8.04
CA PHE A 570 -3.64 17.01 8.86
C PHE A 570 -3.47 17.69 10.21
N PHE A 571 -3.47 16.90 11.29
CA PHE A 571 -3.14 17.38 12.63
C PHE A 571 -2.66 16.24 13.53
N THR A 572 -1.87 16.57 14.54
CA THR A 572 -1.42 15.62 15.57
C THR A 572 -2.39 15.57 16.76
N LEU A 573 -2.29 14.50 17.56
CA LEU A 573 -3.05 14.31 18.79
C LEU A 573 -2.15 14.49 20.02
N ASP A 574 -2.71 15.06 21.09
CA ASP A 574 -2.04 15.14 22.39
C ASP A 574 -2.47 13.97 23.29
N LEU A 575 -1.63 12.94 23.34
CA LEU A 575 -1.91 11.67 24.02
C LEU A 575 -0.88 11.36 25.12
N GLY A 576 -0.15 12.38 25.60
CA GLY A 576 0.97 12.25 26.52
C GLY A 576 2.31 12.01 25.82
N ASP A 577 3.34 11.62 26.56
CA ASP A 577 4.72 11.53 26.06
C ASP A 577 5.12 10.13 25.53
N GLU A 578 4.32 9.10 25.81
CA GLU A 578 4.59 7.69 25.44
C GLU A 578 3.70 7.17 24.30
N VAL A 579 2.66 7.92 23.95
CA VAL A 579 1.77 7.61 22.83
C VAL A 579 1.80 8.77 21.85
N PHE A 580 2.07 8.45 20.59
CA PHE A 580 2.05 9.40 19.49
C PHE A 580 0.88 9.08 18.57
N GLY A 581 0.21 10.10 18.09
CA GLY A 581 -0.87 9.93 17.12
C GLY A 581 -1.08 11.14 16.22
N PHE A 582 -1.60 10.87 15.02
CA PHE A 582 -1.99 11.90 14.05
C PHE A 582 -3.24 11.49 13.29
N VAL A 583 -3.89 12.48 12.68
CA VAL A 583 -5.09 12.33 11.88
C VAL A 583 -4.87 12.91 10.49
N ARG A 584 -5.31 12.16 9.48
CA ARG A 584 -5.55 12.65 8.11
C ARG A 584 -7.04 12.67 7.86
N LYS A 585 -7.59 13.84 7.54
CA LYS A 585 -9.03 14.04 7.41
C LYS A 585 -9.38 14.56 6.02
N ASN A 586 -10.46 14.04 5.47
CA ASN A 586 -11.16 14.59 4.32
C ASN A 586 -12.52 15.12 4.81
N ASN A 587 -12.64 16.45 4.88
CA ASN A 587 -13.89 17.07 5.31
C ASN A 587 -15.04 16.90 4.31
N GLN A 588 -14.75 16.81 3.01
CA GLN A 588 -15.76 16.68 1.96
C GLN A 588 -16.50 15.34 2.02
N HIS A 589 -15.79 14.26 2.35
CA HIS A 589 -16.34 12.91 2.41
C HIS A 589 -16.60 12.40 3.84
N ASN A 590 -16.34 13.24 4.86
CA ASN A 590 -16.47 12.88 6.28
C ASN A 590 -15.71 11.58 6.62
N GLN A 591 -14.49 11.47 6.09
CA GLN A 591 -13.60 10.34 6.28
C GLN A 591 -12.34 10.81 6.99
N SER A 592 -11.85 10.02 7.94
CA SER A 592 -10.61 10.30 8.64
C SER A 592 -9.84 9.01 8.90
N VAL A 593 -8.51 9.09 8.89
CA VAL A 593 -7.62 8.02 9.34
C VAL A 593 -6.84 8.57 10.51
N ALA A 594 -6.97 7.95 11.69
CA ALA A 594 -6.11 8.22 12.83
C ALA A 594 -5.12 7.07 13.02
N VAL A 595 -3.84 7.40 13.18
CA VAL A 595 -2.76 6.44 13.42
C VAL A 595 -2.22 6.68 14.81
N LEU A 596 -2.12 5.62 15.61
CA LEU A 596 -1.71 5.66 17.00
C LEU A 596 -0.60 4.63 17.22
N ILE A 597 0.49 5.03 17.90
CA ILE A 597 1.58 4.13 18.25
C ILE A 597 2.03 4.32 19.70
N ASN A 598 2.15 3.22 20.43
CA ASN A 598 2.71 3.16 21.77
C ASN A 598 4.17 2.70 21.69
N ARG A 599 5.12 3.57 22.07
CA ARG A 599 6.55 3.23 22.06
C ARG A 599 6.99 2.37 23.25
N ASN A 600 6.19 2.29 24.31
CA ASN A 600 6.61 1.68 25.56
C ASN A 600 6.65 0.14 25.42
N PRO A 601 7.78 -0.53 25.76
CA PRO A 601 7.94 -1.97 25.60
C PRO A 601 7.28 -2.83 26.70
N ALA A 602 6.78 -2.22 27.77
CA ALA A 602 6.21 -2.92 28.91
C ALA A 602 4.81 -2.43 29.34
N VAL A 603 4.45 -1.18 29.01
CA VAL A 603 3.23 -0.53 29.50
C VAL A 603 2.21 -0.42 28.37
N ALA A 604 0.98 -0.86 28.67
CA ALA A 604 -0.19 -0.60 27.83
C ALA A 604 -0.83 0.75 28.21
N HIS A 605 -1.42 1.44 27.23
CA HIS A 605 -2.09 2.72 27.45
C HIS A 605 -3.54 2.68 26.98
N GLU A 606 -4.45 3.15 27.83
CA GLU A 606 -5.81 3.52 27.40
C GLU A 606 -5.73 4.86 26.67
N VAL A 607 -6.20 4.88 25.42
CA VAL A 607 -6.19 6.05 24.55
C VAL A 607 -7.61 6.48 24.25
N ARG A 608 -7.82 7.80 24.19
CA ARG A 608 -9.09 8.43 23.89
C ARG A 608 -8.94 9.34 22.68
N VAL A 609 -9.70 9.08 21.63
CA VAL A 609 -9.69 9.85 20.39
C VAL A 609 -11.10 10.34 20.10
N PRO A 610 -11.30 11.60 19.67
CA PRO A 610 -12.62 12.04 19.21
C PRO A 610 -13.17 11.14 18.11
N LEU A 611 -14.49 10.96 18.06
CA LEU A 611 -15.16 10.30 16.94
C LEU A 611 -15.16 11.24 15.73
N LEU A 612 -14.37 10.91 14.71
CA LEU A 612 -14.12 11.76 13.53
C LEU A 612 -14.85 11.28 12.26
N GLY A 613 -16.00 10.63 12.44
CA GLY A 613 -16.85 10.09 11.39
C GLY A 613 -18.15 9.52 11.97
N SER A 614 -18.94 8.84 11.15
CA SER A 614 -20.19 8.20 11.61
C SER A 614 -19.93 6.80 12.17
N CYS A 615 -19.00 6.07 11.54
CA CYS A 615 -18.54 4.74 11.92
C CYS A 615 -17.03 4.78 12.15
N VAL A 616 -16.51 3.78 12.87
CA VAL A 616 -15.08 3.62 13.10
C VAL A 616 -14.71 2.14 13.19
N ASP A 617 -13.67 1.75 12.46
CA ASP A 617 -13.05 0.43 12.51
C ASP A 617 -11.58 0.54 12.90
N GLU A 618 -11.10 -0.40 13.72
CA GLU A 618 -9.67 -0.56 14.04
C GLU A 618 -9.07 -1.60 13.08
N LEU A 619 -8.07 -1.18 12.30
CA LEU A 619 -7.61 -1.95 11.15
C LEU A 619 -6.42 -2.88 11.48
N ILE A 620 -5.67 -2.66 12.55
CA ILE A 620 -4.46 -3.44 12.84
C ILE A 620 -4.84 -4.80 13.46
N ALA A 621 -5.47 -4.76 14.62
CA ALA A 621 -5.87 -5.94 15.38
C ALA A 621 -7.36 -6.30 15.14
N GLY A 622 -8.17 -5.39 14.62
CA GLY A 622 -9.63 -5.59 14.58
C GLY A 622 -10.25 -5.48 15.97
N GLN A 623 -9.64 -4.68 16.86
CA GLN A 623 -10.09 -4.55 18.24
C GLN A 623 -11.52 -4.03 18.32
N LYS A 624 -12.32 -4.60 19.24
CA LYS A 624 -13.62 -4.03 19.61
C LYS A 624 -13.44 -2.65 20.24
N LEU A 625 -13.99 -1.63 19.60
CA LEU A 625 -13.94 -0.25 20.07
C LEU A 625 -15.12 0.07 21.00
N VAL A 626 -14.86 0.86 22.04
CA VAL A 626 -15.90 1.45 22.89
C VAL A 626 -16.08 2.89 22.46
N VAL A 627 -17.29 3.25 22.02
CA VAL A 627 -17.64 4.62 21.66
C VAL A 627 -18.64 5.15 22.67
N ASP A 628 -18.24 6.17 23.44
CA ASP A 628 -19.08 6.83 24.44
C ASP A 628 -18.98 8.34 24.30
N ASN A 629 -20.12 9.04 24.28
CA ASN A 629 -20.22 10.50 24.18
C ASN A 629 -19.34 11.14 23.08
N GLY A 630 -19.25 10.48 21.91
CA GLY A 630 -18.44 10.97 20.77
C GLY A 630 -16.94 10.79 20.93
N VAL A 631 -16.51 9.89 21.83
CA VAL A 631 -15.10 9.54 22.05
C VAL A 631 -14.91 8.04 21.85
N VAL A 632 -13.92 7.67 21.05
CA VAL A 632 -13.44 6.30 20.88
C VAL A 632 -12.41 6.00 21.96
N GLN A 633 -12.62 4.92 22.71
CA GLN A 633 -11.70 4.41 23.71
C GLN A 633 -11.14 3.07 23.23
N LEU A 634 -9.81 2.92 23.32
CA LEU A 634 -9.10 1.70 23.00
C LEU A 634 -7.87 1.52 23.90
N ASN A 635 -7.41 0.28 24.01
CA ASN A 635 -6.20 -0.07 24.75
C ASN A 635 -5.07 -0.40 23.77
N LEU A 636 -3.98 0.35 23.81
CA LEU A 636 -2.76 0.06 23.05
C LEU A 636 -1.83 -0.80 23.91
N PRO A 637 -1.55 -2.06 23.51
CA PRO A 637 -0.59 -2.90 24.23
C PRO A 637 0.84 -2.33 24.14
N PRO A 638 1.80 -2.86 24.90
CA PRO A 638 3.21 -2.48 24.76
C PRO A 638 3.72 -2.72 23.34
N LEU A 639 4.46 -1.76 22.77
CA LEU A 639 4.81 -1.69 21.34
C LEU A 639 3.61 -1.86 20.39
N GLY A 640 2.41 -1.51 20.86
CA GLY A 640 1.17 -1.62 20.11
C GLY A 640 0.94 -0.45 19.17
N SER A 641 0.13 -0.69 18.15
CA SER A 641 -0.39 0.35 17.26
C SER A 641 -1.87 0.14 17.00
N ALA A 642 -2.53 1.21 16.57
CA ALA A 642 -3.88 1.15 16.05
C ALA A 642 -4.03 2.09 14.86
N VAL A 643 -4.84 1.69 13.89
CA VAL A 643 -5.26 2.55 12.79
C VAL A 643 -6.78 2.59 12.81
N LEU A 644 -7.32 3.73 13.21
CA LEU A 644 -8.75 3.98 13.24
C LEU A 644 -9.17 4.59 11.92
N TYR A 645 -9.98 3.87 11.16
CA TYR A 645 -10.60 4.41 9.96
C TYR A 645 -12.02 4.86 10.28
N PHE A 646 -12.21 6.17 10.27
CA PHE A 646 -13.50 6.81 10.42
C PHE A 646 -14.10 7.01 9.04
N HIS A 647 -15.32 6.54 8.84
CA HIS A 647 -16.01 6.66 7.55
C HIS A 647 -17.49 6.95 7.74
N ALA A 648 -18.12 7.37 6.64
CA ALA A 648 -19.56 7.54 6.59
C ALA A 648 -20.27 6.18 6.72
N ASP A 649 -21.51 6.22 7.22
CA ASP A 649 -22.43 5.07 7.27
C ASP A 649 -23.00 4.70 5.88
N LYS A 650 -22.28 5.05 4.80
CA LYS A 650 -22.67 4.75 3.42
C LYS A 650 -21.83 3.59 2.91
N SER A 651 -22.33 2.38 3.13
CA SER A 651 -21.76 1.14 2.63
C SER A 651 -22.06 0.96 1.14
N LEU A 652 -21.08 0.50 0.36
CA LEU A 652 -21.33 -0.03 -0.99
C LEU A 652 -22.11 -1.34 -0.90
N GLY A 653 -21.96 -2.09 0.19
CA GLY A 653 -22.64 -3.33 0.50
C GLY A 653 -24.09 -3.15 0.92
N ALA A 654 -24.95 -4.10 0.53
CA ALA A 654 -26.28 -4.27 1.10
C ALA A 654 -26.17 -4.96 2.46
N VAL A 655 -27.06 -4.58 3.38
CA VAL A 655 -27.17 -5.22 4.70
C VAL A 655 -28.00 -6.50 4.57
N PRO A 656 -27.47 -7.67 4.94
CA PRO A 656 -28.26 -8.90 4.97
C PRO A 656 -29.44 -8.78 5.93
N VAL A 657 -30.56 -9.43 5.58
CA VAL A 657 -31.69 -9.60 6.50
C VAL A 657 -31.20 -10.43 7.69
N PRO A 658 -31.49 -10.03 8.94
CA PRO A 658 -31.11 -10.84 10.09
C PRO A 658 -31.80 -12.22 10.07
N GLY A 659 -31.09 -13.28 10.44
CA GLY A 659 -31.64 -14.63 10.48
C GLY A 659 -30.60 -15.74 10.62
N SER A 660 -31.03 -16.97 10.39
CA SER A 660 -30.16 -18.17 10.30
C SER A 660 -30.32 -18.86 8.95
N GLY A 661 -29.29 -19.60 8.52
CA GLY A 661 -29.32 -20.37 7.30
C GLY A 661 -28.45 -21.61 7.32
N VAL A 662 -28.65 -22.45 6.30
CA VAL A 662 -27.90 -23.70 6.15
C VAL A 662 -27.05 -23.66 4.88
N LEU A 663 -25.76 -24.01 5.03
CA LEU A 663 -24.85 -24.25 3.93
C LEU A 663 -25.00 -25.70 3.44
N CYS A 664 -25.48 -25.85 2.21
CA CYS A 664 -25.65 -27.14 1.55
C CYS A 664 -25.54 -26.97 0.04
N HIS A 665 -24.64 -27.71 -0.60
CA HIS A 665 -24.55 -27.72 -2.07
C HIS A 665 -25.68 -28.55 -2.69
N VAL A 666 -26.10 -28.21 -3.91
CA VAL A 666 -27.18 -28.91 -4.63
C VAL A 666 -26.86 -30.40 -4.83
N SER A 667 -25.60 -30.74 -5.10
CA SER A 667 -25.19 -32.13 -5.28
C SER A 667 -25.34 -32.99 -4.01
N SER A 668 -25.43 -32.36 -2.84
CA SER A 668 -25.59 -33.05 -1.56
C SER A 668 -27.04 -33.34 -1.19
N LEU A 669 -28.00 -32.86 -1.98
CA LEU A 669 -29.41 -33.18 -1.76
C LEU A 669 -29.72 -34.59 -2.26
N PRO A 670 -30.55 -35.37 -1.53
CA PRO A 670 -30.98 -36.67 -1.99
C PRO A 670 -31.98 -36.50 -3.14
N GLU A 671 -32.02 -37.45 -4.06
CA GLU A 671 -32.96 -37.37 -5.17
C GLU A 671 -34.42 -37.43 -4.72
N ALA A 672 -35.29 -36.84 -5.54
CA ALA A 672 -36.72 -36.95 -5.34
C ALA A 672 -37.21 -38.32 -5.85
N LEU A 673 -37.90 -39.06 -4.99
CA LEU A 673 -38.64 -40.25 -5.40
C LEU A 673 -39.79 -39.82 -6.32
N ASP A 674 -39.96 -40.49 -7.47
CA ASP A 674 -41.16 -40.30 -8.27
C ASP A 674 -42.43 -40.83 -7.55
N GLU A 675 -43.59 -40.65 -8.16
CA GLU A 675 -44.89 -41.13 -7.62
C GLU A 675 -44.96 -42.66 -7.45
N THR A 676 -43.95 -43.39 -7.96
CA THR A 676 -43.78 -44.85 -7.87
C THR A 676 -42.61 -45.29 -7.00
N GLY A 677 -41.81 -44.36 -6.46
CA GLY A 677 -40.63 -44.64 -5.65
C GLY A 677 -39.32 -44.89 -6.41
N ALA A 678 -39.24 -44.55 -7.70
CA ALA A 678 -38.02 -44.71 -8.50
C ALA A 678 -37.09 -43.48 -8.40
N VAL A 679 -35.78 -43.76 -8.42
CA VAL A 679 -34.65 -42.82 -8.35
C VAL A 679 -34.45 -42.15 -9.72
N GLU A 680 -34.18 -40.84 -9.75
CA GLU A 680 -34.14 -40.01 -10.95
C GLU A 680 -32.72 -39.44 -11.21
N GLY A 681 -31.69 -40.29 -11.21
CA GLY A 681 -30.28 -39.90 -11.46
C GLY A 681 -29.26 -40.52 -10.50
N GLU A 682 -28.06 -39.93 -10.44
CA GLU A 682 -26.99 -40.27 -9.47
C GLU A 682 -26.65 -39.11 -8.49
N GLN A 683 -27.26 -37.91 -8.61
CA GLN A 683 -26.93 -36.67 -7.86
C GLN A 683 -28.14 -35.72 -7.71
N GLY A 684 -28.15 -34.87 -6.67
CA GLY A 684 -29.24 -33.90 -6.41
C GLY A 684 -29.53 -32.93 -7.58
N CYS A 685 -30.80 -32.58 -7.79
CA CYS A 685 -31.27 -31.70 -8.88
C CYS A 685 -32.08 -30.48 -8.40
N LEU A 686 -32.30 -29.51 -9.30
CA LEU A 686 -33.05 -28.27 -9.06
C LEU A 686 -34.58 -28.47 -8.93
N GLY A 687 -35.06 -29.70 -9.11
CA GLY A 687 -36.49 -30.02 -9.14
C GLY A 687 -37.10 -30.22 -7.74
N ALA A 688 -37.81 -31.34 -7.56
CA ALA A 688 -38.55 -31.61 -6.33
C ALA A 688 -37.67 -31.76 -5.08
N SER A 689 -36.43 -32.23 -5.21
CA SER A 689 -35.47 -32.35 -4.10
C SER A 689 -35.09 -30.97 -3.52
N ALA A 690 -34.70 -30.03 -4.38
CA ALA A 690 -34.37 -28.67 -3.96
C ALA A 690 -35.58 -27.94 -3.35
N ARG A 691 -36.78 -28.10 -3.93
CA ARG A 691 -38.01 -27.53 -3.35
C ARG A 691 -38.38 -28.14 -2.00
N ARG A 692 -38.22 -29.46 -1.82
CA ARG A 692 -38.40 -30.11 -0.51
C ARG A 692 -37.39 -29.59 0.51
N PHE A 693 -36.15 -29.30 0.09
CA PHE A 693 -35.16 -28.68 0.97
C PHE A 693 -35.58 -27.26 1.38
N CYS A 694 -36.11 -26.44 0.45
CA CYS A 694 -36.70 -25.14 0.80
C CYS A 694 -37.88 -25.26 1.77
N ASP A 695 -38.76 -26.25 1.58
CA ASP A 695 -39.86 -26.53 2.52
C ASP A 695 -39.31 -26.92 3.91
N TRP A 696 -38.24 -27.71 3.97
CA TRP A 696 -37.58 -28.09 5.23
C TRP A 696 -36.93 -26.88 5.92
N LEU A 697 -36.23 -26.02 5.17
CA LEU A 697 -35.66 -24.78 5.69
C LEU A 697 -36.73 -23.87 6.29
N ALA A 698 -37.82 -23.65 5.56
CA ALA A 698 -38.95 -22.85 6.03
C ALA A 698 -39.59 -23.47 7.27
N GLN A 699 -39.74 -24.79 7.31
CA GLN A 699 -40.19 -25.49 8.51
C GLN A 699 -39.19 -25.36 9.66
N ALA A 700 -37.89 -25.35 9.42
CA ALA A 700 -36.88 -25.14 10.45
C ALA A 700 -36.70 -23.65 10.84
N HIS A 701 -37.56 -22.75 10.34
CA HIS A 701 -37.49 -21.30 10.51
C HIS A 701 -36.17 -20.67 10.03
N GLN A 702 -35.50 -21.30 9.08
CA GLN A 702 -34.32 -20.73 8.44
C GLN A 702 -34.76 -19.66 7.44
N THR A 703 -33.96 -18.61 7.29
CA THR A 703 -34.17 -17.51 6.33
C THR A 703 -33.24 -17.65 5.13
N TYR A 704 -32.16 -18.44 5.24
CA TYR A 704 -31.12 -18.53 4.20
C TYR A 704 -30.78 -19.97 3.78
N TRP A 705 -30.55 -20.14 2.48
CA TRP A 705 -29.85 -21.28 1.91
C TRP A 705 -28.55 -20.79 1.26
N GLN A 706 -27.40 -21.16 1.84
CA GLN A 706 -26.11 -20.92 1.17
C GLN A 706 -25.75 -22.09 0.27
N VAL A 707 -25.58 -21.79 -1.01
CA VAL A 707 -25.21 -22.74 -2.07
C VAL A 707 -23.79 -22.41 -2.52
N LEU A 708 -22.95 -23.43 -2.63
CA LEU A 708 -21.61 -23.32 -3.24
C LEU A 708 -21.74 -23.17 -4.77
N PRO A 709 -20.68 -22.83 -5.52
CA PRO A 709 -20.83 -22.41 -6.91
C PRO A 709 -21.56 -23.45 -7.76
N VAL A 710 -22.59 -23.02 -8.51
CA VAL A 710 -23.36 -23.92 -9.39
C VAL A 710 -22.80 -23.97 -10.82
N ASN A 711 -21.58 -23.44 -11.00
CA ASN A 711 -20.83 -23.46 -12.24
C ASN A 711 -20.45 -24.90 -12.66
N PRO A 712 -20.20 -25.14 -13.96
CA PRO A 712 -19.62 -26.38 -14.45
C PRO A 712 -18.34 -26.72 -13.69
N THR A 713 -18.18 -27.99 -13.35
CA THR A 713 -17.00 -28.47 -12.62
C THR A 713 -15.80 -28.67 -13.55
N ASP A 714 -14.62 -28.72 -12.95
CA ASP A 714 -13.41 -29.26 -13.59
C ASP A 714 -13.50 -30.79 -13.80
N GLU A 715 -12.40 -31.39 -14.26
CA GLU A 715 -12.27 -32.83 -14.47
C GLU A 715 -12.30 -33.66 -13.16
N PHE A 716 -12.04 -33.03 -12.02
CA PHE A 716 -12.08 -33.65 -10.69
C PHE A 716 -13.44 -33.47 -9.97
N GLY A 717 -14.38 -32.75 -10.59
CA GLY A 717 -15.70 -32.50 -10.04
C GLY A 717 -15.79 -31.27 -9.13
N SER A 718 -14.75 -30.42 -9.07
CA SER A 718 -14.75 -29.19 -8.29
C SER A 718 -15.43 -28.04 -9.02
N PRO A 719 -16.39 -27.32 -8.40
CA PRO A 719 -17.00 -26.13 -8.98
C PRO A 719 -16.14 -24.86 -8.85
N TYR A 720 -15.02 -24.91 -8.12
CA TYR A 720 -14.12 -23.76 -7.89
C TYR A 720 -13.04 -23.60 -8.97
N ALA A 721 -12.88 -24.59 -9.84
CA ALA A 721 -12.01 -24.55 -11.02
C ALA A 721 -12.82 -24.72 -12.31
N GLY A 722 -14.01 -24.12 -12.34
CA GLY A 722 -14.96 -24.33 -13.43
C GLY A 722 -14.47 -23.90 -14.81
N ILE A 723 -15.00 -24.54 -15.85
CA ILE A 723 -14.68 -24.22 -17.25
C ILE A 723 -15.44 -22.99 -17.79
N SER A 724 -16.27 -22.35 -16.95
CA SER A 724 -16.83 -21.02 -17.22
C SER A 724 -17.25 -20.28 -15.95
N ALA A 725 -17.04 -18.96 -15.92
CA ALA A 725 -17.50 -18.08 -14.84
C ALA A 725 -19.00 -17.75 -14.92
N PHE A 726 -19.61 -17.92 -16.09
CA PHE A 726 -21.00 -17.49 -16.38
C PHE A 726 -21.97 -18.65 -16.56
N ALA A 727 -21.49 -19.76 -17.13
CA ALA A 727 -22.33 -20.92 -17.39
C ALA A 727 -22.66 -21.67 -16.09
N ASN A 728 -23.75 -22.42 -16.13
CA ASN A 728 -24.23 -23.23 -15.03
C ASN A 728 -24.05 -24.73 -15.30
N ASN A 729 -23.97 -25.53 -14.24
CA ASN A 729 -23.80 -26.97 -14.32
C ASN A 729 -25.11 -27.67 -14.70
N VAL A 730 -25.20 -28.06 -15.98
CA VAL A 730 -26.39 -28.72 -16.54
C VAL A 730 -26.70 -30.08 -15.93
N LYS A 731 -25.80 -30.66 -15.12
CA LYS A 731 -26.06 -31.91 -14.38
C LYS A 731 -27.17 -31.75 -13.34
N PHE A 732 -27.44 -30.53 -12.86
CA PHE A 732 -28.50 -30.28 -11.87
C PHE A 732 -29.91 -30.15 -12.48
N ILE A 733 -30.05 -30.19 -13.82
CA ILE A 733 -31.35 -30.11 -14.49
C ILE A 733 -32.19 -31.36 -14.15
N SER A 734 -33.41 -31.15 -13.65
CA SER A 734 -34.40 -32.21 -13.47
C SER A 734 -34.88 -32.73 -14.83
N ALA A 735 -34.65 -34.03 -15.07
CA ALA A 735 -35.07 -34.69 -16.30
C ALA A 735 -36.61 -34.73 -16.46
N ARG A 736 -37.35 -34.95 -15.36
CA ARG A 736 -38.81 -34.93 -15.32
C ARG A 736 -39.37 -33.58 -15.71
N GLU A 737 -38.88 -32.50 -15.11
CA GLU A 737 -39.37 -31.16 -15.43
C GLU A 737 -39.05 -30.78 -16.87
N ARG A 738 -37.85 -31.10 -17.34
CA ARG A 738 -37.49 -30.94 -18.75
C ARG A 738 -38.47 -31.68 -19.65
N ALA A 739 -38.72 -32.97 -19.38
CA ALA A 739 -39.62 -33.78 -20.17
C ALA A 739 -41.09 -33.31 -20.10
N GLN A 740 -41.52 -32.70 -19.00
CA GLN A 740 -42.84 -32.09 -18.85
C GLN A 740 -42.94 -30.81 -19.69
N TYR A 741 -41.93 -29.94 -19.61
CA TYR A 741 -41.91 -28.68 -20.36
C TYR A 741 -41.81 -28.91 -21.87
N GLU A 742 -40.97 -29.86 -22.30
CA GLU A 742 -40.87 -30.27 -23.71
C GLU A 742 -42.21 -30.83 -24.24
N ARG A 743 -42.96 -31.58 -23.41
CA ARG A 743 -44.31 -32.06 -23.75
C ARG A 743 -45.36 -30.95 -23.82
N ALA A 744 -45.22 -29.92 -22.99
CA ALA A 744 -46.15 -28.78 -22.94
C ALA A 744 -45.96 -27.79 -24.12
N GLY A 745 -44.85 -27.89 -24.86
CA GLY A 745 -44.51 -26.97 -25.94
C GLY A 745 -43.67 -25.82 -25.43
N PHE A 746 -42.36 -25.98 -25.52
CA PHE A 746 -41.37 -24.97 -25.12
C PHE A 746 -41.55 -23.63 -25.86
N SER A 747 -41.40 -22.52 -25.13
CA SER A 747 -41.47 -21.16 -25.69
C SER A 747 -40.22 -20.84 -26.49
N GLN A 748 -40.37 -20.74 -27.82
CA GLN A 748 -39.31 -20.24 -28.68
C GLN A 748 -38.98 -18.77 -28.41
N LYS A 749 -39.95 -17.98 -27.96
CA LYS A 749 -39.75 -16.57 -27.66
C LYS A 749 -38.79 -16.41 -26.48
N ASP A 750 -39.10 -17.07 -25.36
CA ASP A 750 -38.33 -16.97 -24.11
C ASP A 750 -36.90 -17.47 -24.32
N TYR A 751 -36.72 -18.50 -25.16
CA TYR A 751 -35.40 -18.98 -25.53
C TYR A 751 -34.60 -17.99 -26.36
N HIS A 752 -35.20 -17.36 -27.37
CA HIS A 752 -34.50 -16.33 -28.14
C HIS A 752 -34.15 -15.13 -27.25
N GLU A 753 -35.06 -14.70 -26.36
CA GLU A 753 -34.79 -13.64 -25.40
C GLU A 753 -33.64 -14.00 -24.44
N PHE A 754 -33.59 -15.24 -23.94
CA PHE A 754 -32.47 -15.74 -23.13
C PHE A 754 -31.16 -15.73 -23.91
N VAL A 755 -31.16 -16.23 -25.16
CA VAL A 755 -29.97 -16.28 -26.00
C VAL A 755 -29.47 -14.87 -26.32
N ASP A 756 -30.36 -13.94 -26.66
CA ASP A 756 -30.03 -12.56 -26.99
C ASP A 756 -29.47 -11.83 -25.76
N LYS A 757 -30.11 -12.00 -24.59
CA LYS A 757 -29.66 -11.41 -23.32
C LYS A 757 -28.26 -11.90 -22.92
N ASN A 758 -27.99 -13.19 -23.13
CA ASN A 758 -26.75 -13.84 -22.67
C ASN A 758 -25.72 -14.03 -23.78
N ALA A 759 -25.91 -13.40 -24.95
CA ALA A 759 -25.12 -13.68 -26.14
C ALA A 759 -23.62 -13.50 -25.92
N SER A 760 -23.20 -12.54 -25.09
CA SER A 760 -21.80 -12.21 -24.82
C SER A 760 -21.00 -13.38 -24.28
N TRP A 761 -21.55 -14.16 -23.35
CA TRP A 761 -20.87 -15.32 -22.76
C TRP A 761 -21.39 -16.66 -23.30
N LEU A 762 -22.70 -16.76 -23.62
CA LEU A 762 -23.35 -18.01 -23.99
C LEU A 762 -22.90 -18.51 -25.38
N ILE A 763 -22.74 -17.59 -26.34
CA ILE A 763 -22.29 -17.96 -27.69
C ILE A 763 -20.84 -18.47 -27.64
N PRO A 764 -19.86 -17.74 -27.10
CA PRO A 764 -18.50 -18.25 -26.92
C PRO A 764 -18.43 -19.55 -26.13
N TYR A 765 -19.14 -19.66 -24.99
CA TYR A 765 -19.17 -20.89 -24.21
C TYR A 765 -19.68 -22.09 -25.01
N SER A 766 -20.77 -21.91 -25.78
CA SER A 766 -21.31 -22.98 -26.63
C SER A 766 -20.33 -23.41 -27.73
N TYR A 767 -19.52 -22.47 -28.23
CA TYR A 767 -18.49 -22.75 -29.22
C TYR A 767 -17.29 -23.46 -28.61
N PHE A 768 -16.79 -22.95 -27.48
CA PHE A 768 -15.71 -23.56 -26.71
C PHE A 768 -16.03 -25.02 -26.41
N MET A 769 -17.23 -25.30 -25.90
CA MET A 769 -17.65 -26.67 -25.58
C MET A 769 -17.81 -27.55 -26.82
N ALA A 770 -18.30 -27.02 -27.94
CA ALA A 770 -18.38 -27.76 -29.20
C ALA A 770 -17.00 -28.09 -29.78
N LEU A 771 -16.06 -27.15 -29.69
CA LEU A 771 -14.67 -27.36 -30.08
C LEU A 771 -13.97 -28.35 -29.15
N LYS A 772 -14.13 -28.21 -27.84
CA LYS A 772 -13.57 -29.14 -26.85
C LYS A 772 -14.07 -30.58 -27.07
N TYR A 773 -15.34 -30.74 -27.45
CA TYR A 773 -15.89 -32.03 -27.88
C TYR A 773 -15.20 -32.57 -29.14
N ASP A 774 -15.03 -31.74 -30.17
CA ASP A 774 -14.33 -32.11 -31.42
C ASP A 774 -12.86 -32.50 -31.16
N GLN A 775 -12.19 -31.78 -30.26
CA GLN A 775 -10.80 -31.96 -29.87
C GLN A 775 -10.61 -33.02 -28.77
N LYS A 776 -11.66 -33.79 -28.43
CA LYS A 776 -11.62 -34.91 -27.46
C LYS A 776 -11.12 -34.52 -26.07
N GLY A 777 -11.47 -33.31 -25.60
CA GLY A 777 -11.11 -32.83 -24.27
C GLY A 777 -9.69 -32.27 -24.14
N VAL A 778 -8.92 -32.19 -25.23
CA VAL A 778 -7.61 -31.52 -25.24
C VAL A 778 -7.76 -30.04 -24.86
N LEU A 779 -6.79 -29.52 -24.11
CA LEU A 779 -6.73 -28.12 -23.67
C LEU A 779 -6.75 -27.16 -24.86
N TRP A 780 -7.43 -26.01 -24.75
CA TRP A 780 -7.60 -25.10 -25.90
C TRP A 780 -6.29 -24.58 -26.50
N ARG A 781 -5.25 -24.43 -25.67
CA ARG A 781 -3.90 -24.01 -26.10
C ARG A 781 -3.22 -24.99 -27.04
N ASP A 782 -3.65 -26.25 -27.04
CA ASP A 782 -3.12 -27.31 -27.90
C ASP A 782 -3.98 -27.54 -29.16
N TRP A 783 -5.07 -26.77 -29.34
CA TRP A 783 -5.90 -26.82 -30.55
C TRP A 783 -5.14 -26.30 -31.79
N PRO A 784 -5.63 -26.51 -33.02
CA PRO A 784 -5.13 -25.84 -34.21
C PRO A 784 -5.07 -24.31 -34.04
N GLU A 785 -4.03 -23.67 -34.59
CA GLU A 785 -3.74 -22.23 -34.39
C GLU A 785 -4.96 -21.32 -34.65
N ASN A 786 -5.73 -21.61 -35.70
CA ASN A 786 -6.93 -20.85 -36.06
C ASN A 786 -8.13 -21.02 -35.11
N LEU A 787 -8.02 -21.89 -34.10
CA LEU A 787 -9.03 -22.16 -33.08
C LEU A 787 -8.55 -21.76 -31.67
N ARG A 788 -7.27 -21.43 -31.48
CA ARG A 788 -6.70 -21.05 -30.18
C ARG A 788 -7.16 -19.68 -29.71
N THR A 789 -7.55 -18.80 -30.63
CA THR A 789 -8.06 -17.46 -30.34
C THR A 789 -9.52 -17.38 -30.74
N TYR A 790 -10.32 -16.74 -29.89
CA TYR A 790 -11.72 -16.50 -30.19
C TYR A 790 -11.89 -15.42 -31.26
N ASP A 791 -12.27 -15.83 -32.47
CA ASP A 791 -12.86 -14.97 -33.48
C ASP A 791 -14.23 -15.52 -33.86
N GLN A 792 -15.29 -14.78 -33.50
CA GLN A 792 -16.68 -15.24 -33.63
C GLN A 792 -16.99 -15.71 -35.05
N LYS A 793 -16.47 -15.02 -36.08
CA LYS A 793 -16.74 -15.37 -37.48
C LYS A 793 -16.03 -16.66 -37.88
N THR A 794 -14.73 -16.77 -37.61
CA THR A 794 -13.93 -17.94 -37.93
C THR A 794 -14.48 -19.19 -37.27
N ILE A 795 -14.85 -19.11 -35.99
CA ILE A 795 -15.41 -20.25 -35.27
C ILE A 795 -16.82 -20.60 -35.76
N ALA A 796 -17.66 -19.59 -36.05
CA ALA A 796 -18.98 -19.83 -36.64
C ALA A 796 -18.88 -20.53 -38.01
N ASP A 797 -17.95 -20.10 -38.88
CA ASP A 797 -17.70 -20.72 -40.17
C ASP A 797 -17.16 -22.16 -40.02
N TYR A 798 -16.26 -22.39 -39.06
CA TYR A 798 -15.73 -23.72 -38.73
C TYR A 798 -16.84 -24.70 -38.32
N LEU A 799 -17.76 -24.25 -37.46
CA LEU A 799 -18.91 -25.01 -36.98
C LEU A 799 -19.95 -25.21 -38.09
N ALA A 800 -20.18 -24.22 -38.96
CA ALA A 800 -21.13 -24.31 -40.07
C ALA A 800 -20.73 -25.39 -41.08
N GLN A 801 -19.43 -25.60 -41.29
CA GLN A 801 -18.90 -26.68 -42.13
C GLN A 801 -19.04 -28.07 -41.47
N ARG A 802 -19.39 -28.14 -40.18
CA ARG A 802 -19.52 -29.37 -39.38
C ARG A 802 -20.89 -29.42 -38.70
N PRO A 803 -21.96 -29.88 -39.38
CA PRO A 803 -23.32 -29.84 -38.87
C PRO A 803 -23.53 -30.46 -37.49
N HIS A 804 -22.77 -31.52 -37.17
CA HIS A 804 -22.81 -32.16 -35.87
C HIS A 804 -22.30 -31.24 -34.74
N LEU A 805 -21.23 -30.46 -34.95
CA LEU A 805 -20.74 -29.50 -33.95
C LEU A 805 -21.66 -28.28 -33.81
N SER A 806 -22.24 -27.81 -34.92
CA SER A 806 -23.31 -26.80 -34.88
C SER A 806 -24.50 -27.27 -34.04
N GLN A 807 -24.84 -28.55 -34.11
CA GLN A 807 -25.89 -29.14 -33.28
C GLN A 807 -25.48 -29.25 -31.81
N VAL A 808 -24.22 -29.62 -31.52
CA VAL A 808 -23.67 -29.61 -30.15
C VAL A 808 -23.79 -28.22 -29.53
N ALA A 809 -23.33 -27.17 -30.22
CA ALA A 809 -23.42 -25.79 -29.73
C ALA A 809 -24.88 -25.37 -29.46
N LYS A 810 -25.83 -25.72 -30.33
CA LYS A 810 -27.27 -25.46 -30.11
C LYS A 810 -27.81 -26.21 -28.89
N THR A 811 -27.40 -27.47 -28.70
CA THR A 811 -27.81 -28.27 -27.54
C THR A 811 -27.30 -27.64 -26.24
N ILE A 812 -26.05 -27.20 -26.18
CA ILE A 812 -25.47 -26.52 -25.02
C ILE A 812 -26.28 -25.27 -24.65
N ARG A 813 -26.64 -24.44 -25.64
CA ARG A 813 -27.47 -23.24 -25.40
C ARG A 813 -28.84 -23.60 -24.85
N ARG A 814 -29.47 -24.64 -25.38
CA ARG A 814 -30.76 -25.14 -24.92
C ARG A 814 -30.67 -25.69 -23.49
N ASP A 815 -29.60 -26.38 -23.15
CA ASP A 815 -29.42 -26.92 -21.80
C ASP A 815 -29.16 -25.80 -20.77
N GLN A 816 -28.40 -24.76 -21.14
CA GLN A 816 -28.25 -23.56 -20.29
C GLN A 816 -29.59 -22.83 -20.09
N PHE A 817 -30.41 -22.70 -21.13
CA PHE A 817 -31.76 -22.14 -21.00
C PHE A 817 -32.65 -22.98 -20.07
N GLU A 818 -32.58 -24.31 -20.18
CA GLU A 818 -33.36 -25.19 -19.32
C GLU A 818 -32.90 -25.11 -17.86
N PHE A 819 -31.59 -24.99 -17.62
CA PHE A 819 -31.07 -24.68 -16.29
C PHE A 819 -31.65 -23.36 -15.78
N GLU A 820 -31.58 -22.29 -16.57
CA GLU A 820 -32.06 -20.96 -16.19
C GLU A 820 -33.54 -20.99 -15.79
N ARG A 821 -34.37 -21.69 -16.56
CA ARG A 821 -35.79 -21.86 -16.29
C ARG A 821 -36.03 -22.55 -14.93
N GLN A 822 -35.34 -23.66 -14.69
CA GLN A 822 -35.50 -24.42 -13.44
C GLN A 822 -34.93 -23.67 -12.24
N TRP A 823 -33.78 -23.02 -12.39
CA TRP A 823 -33.17 -22.19 -11.35
C TRP A 823 -34.08 -21.04 -10.98
N ASN A 824 -34.62 -20.28 -11.94
CA ASN A 824 -35.53 -19.18 -11.67
C ASN A 824 -36.82 -19.64 -10.98
N ALA A 825 -37.33 -20.82 -11.34
CA ALA A 825 -38.48 -21.42 -10.66
C ALA A 825 -38.15 -21.81 -9.20
N LEU A 826 -36.97 -22.38 -8.95
CA LEU A 826 -36.50 -22.72 -7.61
C LEU A 826 -36.25 -21.46 -6.76
N HIS A 827 -35.55 -20.47 -7.32
CA HIS A 827 -35.26 -19.19 -6.67
C HIS A 827 -36.55 -18.45 -6.28
N SER A 828 -37.53 -18.41 -7.19
CA SER A 828 -38.86 -17.83 -6.88
C SER A 828 -39.57 -18.62 -5.79
N TYR A 829 -39.53 -19.95 -5.85
CA TYR A 829 -40.17 -20.82 -4.86
C TYR A 829 -39.55 -20.70 -3.46
N ALA A 830 -38.23 -20.53 -3.37
CA ALA A 830 -37.50 -20.25 -2.14
C ALA A 830 -37.92 -18.89 -1.56
N ASN A 831 -37.89 -17.84 -2.38
CA ASN A 831 -38.28 -16.50 -1.97
C ASN A 831 -39.75 -16.38 -1.53
N GLU A 832 -40.68 -17.09 -2.19
CA GLU A 832 -42.09 -17.18 -1.75
C GLU A 832 -42.26 -17.79 -0.35
N ARG A 833 -41.26 -18.52 0.16
CA ARG A 833 -41.20 -19.09 1.51
C ARG A 833 -40.37 -18.28 2.49
N GLY A 834 -39.86 -17.13 2.07
CA GLY A 834 -38.94 -16.31 2.86
C GLY A 834 -37.52 -16.87 2.95
N ILE A 835 -37.14 -17.75 2.01
CA ILE A 835 -35.78 -18.30 1.93
C ILE A 835 -34.99 -17.52 0.88
N HIS A 836 -33.98 -16.79 1.32
CA HIS A 836 -32.98 -16.13 0.47
C HIS A 836 -31.84 -17.08 0.11
N ILE A 837 -31.36 -17.02 -1.12
CA ILE A 837 -30.25 -17.84 -1.61
C ILE A 837 -28.96 -17.01 -1.60
N ILE A 838 -27.94 -17.50 -0.87
CA ILE A 838 -26.57 -16.99 -0.93
C ILE A 838 -25.80 -17.88 -1.90
N GLY A 839 -25.33 -17.32 -3.02
CA GLY A 839 -24.42 -17.99 -3.94
C GLY A 839 -22.96 -17.71 -3.63
N ASP A 840 -22.07 -18.36 -4.36
CA ASP A 840 -20.63 -18.21 -4.18
C ASP A 840 -19.91 -17.98 -5.50
N ILE A 841 -18.95 -17.05 -5.49
CA ILE A 841 -18.07 -16.76 -6.62
C ILE A 841 -16.63 -17.13 -6.23
N PRO A 842 -16.05 -18.18 -6.84
CA PRO A 842 -14.62 -18.48 -6.72
C PRO A 842 -13.79 -17.31 -7.23
N LEU A 843 -12.70 -16.94 -6.55
CA LEU A 843 -11.89 -15.81 -7.00
C LEU A 843 -11.32 -16.06 -8.41
N TYR A 844 -10.73 -17.23 -8.66
CA TYR A 844 -10.09 -17.57 -9.93
C TYR A 844 -10.94 -18.51 -10.80
N ILE A 845 -10.54 -18.65 -12.07
CA ILE A 845 -11.12 -19.58 -13.03
C ILE A 845 -10.04 -20.49 -13.62
N SER A 846 -10.41 -21.68 -14.07
CA SER A 846 -9.47 -22.59 -14.74
C SER A 846 -8.86 -21.95 -15.98
N GLY A 847 -7.57 -22.21 -16.18
CA GLY A 847 -6.85 -21.81 -17.41
C GLY A 847 -7.43 -22.45 -18.67
N ASP A 848 -8.12 -23.59 -18.56
CA ASP A 848 -8.80 -24.28 -19.66
C ASP A 848 -10.31 -24.03 -19.63
N SER A 849 -10.68 -22.74 -19.67
CA SER A 849 -12.06 -22.26 -19.63
C SER A 849 -12.41 -21.45 -20.88
N ALA A 850 -13.72 -21.32 -21.14
CA ALA A 850 -14.23 -20.47 -22.22
C ALA A 850 -13.84 -19.00 -22.01
N ASP A 851 -13.80 -18.56 -20.75
CA ASP A 851 -13.44 -17.19 -20.35
C ASP A 851 -11.98 -16.86 -20.69
N VAL A 852 -11.03 -17.72 -20.29
CA VAL A 852 -9.61 -17.53 -20.57
C VAL A 852 -9.34 -17.65 -22.08
N TRP A 853 -9.99 -18.60 -22.77
CA TRP A 853 -9.88 -18.75 -24.22
C TRP A 853 -10.35 -17.50 -24.99
N MET A 854 -11.42 -16.86 -24.53
CA MET A 854 -12.01 -15.67 -25.16
C MET A 854 -11.26 -14.39 -24.82
N HIS A 855 -10.84 -14.22 -23.57
CA HIS A 855 -10.30 -12.99 -23.01
C HIS A 855 -8.85 -13.15 -22.57
N GLN A 856 -8.01 -13.70 -23.44
CA GLN A 856 -6.60 -14.02 -23.12
C GLN A 856 -5.81 -12.81 -22.60
N ASP A 857 -6.18 -11.59 -23.02
CA ASP A 857 -5.59 -10.32 -22.60
C ASP A 857 -5.89 -9.94 -21.14
N LEU A 858 -6.98 -10.46 -20.57
CA LEU A 858 -7.40 -10.20 -19.19
C LEU A 858 -6.72 -11.13 -18.16
N PHE A 859 -5.91 -12.09 -18.60
CA PHE A 859 -5.21 -13.05 -17.75
C PHE A 859 -3.70 -12.99 -18.00
N ALA A 860 -2.91 -13.35 -16.99
CA ALA A 860 -1.45 -13.40 -17.11
C ALA A 860 -1.00 -14.66 -17.87
N LEU A 861 -1.01 -14.58 -19.21
CA LEU A 861 -0.62 -15.67 -20.12
C LEU A 861 0.68 -15.35 -20.89
N ASP A 862 1.41 -16.38 -21.28
CA ASP A 862 2.50 -16.28 -22.25
C ASP A 862 1.97 -16.19 -23.70
N THR A 863 2.87 -16.01 -24.67
CA THR A 863 2.49 -15.89 -26.09
C THR A 863 1.87 -17.17 -26.69
N LEU A 864 1.95 -18.30 -26.00
CA LEU A 864 1.37 -19.58 -26.39
C LEU A 864 0.04 -19.87 -25.68
N GLY A 865 -0.40 -19.00 -24.78
CA GLY A 865 -1.62 -19.17 -23.98
C GLY A 865 -1.43 -20.00 -22.71
N ASN A 866 -0.20 -20.29 -22.29
CA ASN A 866 0.05 -20.90 -20.98
C ASN A 866 0.00 -19.84 -19.88
N PRO A 867 -0.46 -20.16 -18.67
CA PRO A 867 -0.34 -19.25 -17.53
C PRO A 867 1.11 -18.81 -17.29
N ALA A 868 1.44 -17.54 -17.56
CA ALA A 868 2.76 -17.00 -17.20
C ALA A 868 2.91 -16.94 -15.66
N LEU A 869 1.80 -16.60 -14.98
CA LEU A 869 1.68 -16.54 -13.54
C LEU A 869 0.44 -17.31 -13.08
N VAL A 870 0.59 -18.15 -12.07
CA VAL A 870 -0.49 -18.93 -11.45
C VAL A 870 -0.75 -18.50 -10.02
N ALA A 871 -2.00 -18.61 -9.59
CA ALA A 871 -2.44 -18.30 -8.25
C ALA A 871 -1.97 -19.35 -7.25
N GLY A 872 -1.68 -18.88 -6.03
CA GLY A 872 -1.39 -19.71 -4.89
C GLY A 872 -1.29 -18.91 -3.61
N VAL A 873 -0.74 -19.53 -2.58
CA VAL A 873 -0.38 -18.89 -1.31
C VAL A 873 1.02 -19.34 -0.90
N PRO A 874 1.83 -18.46 -0.28
CA PRO A 874 3.12 -18.87 0.28
C PRO A 874 2.91 -19.83 1.45
N SER A 875 4.00 -20.39 1.97
CA SER A 875 3.97 -21.17 3.19
C SER A 875 3.38 -20.37 4.36
N ASP A 876 2.46 -20.98 5.10
CA ASP A 876 1.85 -20.41 6.30
C ASP A 876 1.68 -21.47 7.40
N ALA A 877 0.99 -21.11 8.49
CA ALA A 877 0.74 -22.00 9.62
C ALA A 877 -0.13 -23.23 9.26
N PHE A 878 -0.91 -23.17 8.18
CA PHE A 878 -1.80 -24.22 7.72
C PHE A 878 -1.15 -25.10 6.63
N SER A 879 -0.24 -24.53 5.83
CA SER A 879 0.49 -25.19 4.77
C SER A 879 1.96 -24.81 4.82
N SER A 880 2.79 -25.68 5.42
CA SER A 880 4.23 -25.43 5.57
C SER A 880 4.99 -25.34 4.24
N GLU A 881 4.45 -25.92 3.15
CA GLU A 881 5.04 -25.85 1.80
C GLU A 881 4.41 -24.75 0.91
N GLY A 882 3.33 -24.11 1.38
CA GLY A 882 2.46 -23.26 0.58
C GLY A 882 1.56 -24.07 -0.36
N GLN A 883 0.71 -23.37 -1.11
CA GLN A 883 -0.20 -24.03 -2.06
C GLN A 883 -0.10 -23.40 -3.45
N ARG A 884 -0.20 -24.26 -4.46
CA ARG A 884 -0.36 -23.86 -5.87
C ARG A 884 -1.73 -24.33 -6.34
N TRP A 885 -2.56 -23.39 -6.76
CA TRP A 885 -3.90 -23.72 -7.28
C TRP A 885 -3.90 -23.93 -8.80
N GLY A 886 -2.91 -23.38 -9.52
CA GLY A 886 -2.68 -23.63 -10.94
C GLY A 886 -3.54 -22.77 -11.89
N ASN A 887 -4.51 -22.02 -11.37
CA ASN A 887 -5.32 -21.07 -12.14
C ASN A 887 -4.47 -19.86 -12.55
N PRO A 888 -4.64 -19.30 -13.76
CA PRO A 888 -3.98 -18.05 -14.14
C PRO A 888 -4.45 -16.89 -13.25
N VAL A 889 -3.52 -16.01 -12.88
CA VAL A 889 -3.89 -14.75 -12.21
C VAL A 889 -4.44 -13.73 -13.20
N TYR A 890 -5.18 -12.75 -12.70
CA TYR A 890 -5.74 -11.67 -13.52
C TYR A 890 -4.69 -10.66 -13.96
N ASN A 891 -4.89 -10.11 -15.15
CA ASN A 891 -4.24 -8.87 -15.57
C ASN A 891 -5.12 -7.68 -15.14
N TRP A 892 -4.98 -7.25 -13.89
CA TRP A 892 -5.81 -6.18 -13.32
C TRP A 892 -5.65 -4.84 -14.03
N ASP A 893 -4.50 -4.57 -14.64
CA ASP A 893 -4.30 -3.34 -15.41
C ASP A 893 -5.09 -3.35 -16.72
N ALA A 894 -5.13 -4.48 -17.44
CA ALA A 894 -5.99 -4.65 -18.62
C ALA A 894 -7.48 -4.57 -18.24
N MET A 895 -7.87 -5.16 -17.10
CA MET A 895 -9.23 -5.04 -16.58
C MET A 895 -9.56 -3.59 -16.20
N ARG A 896 -8.66 -2.86 -15.53
CA ARG A 896 -8.86 -1.44 -15.21
C ARG A 896 -9.03 -0.60 -16.47
N ALA A 897 -8.23 -0.85 -17.52
CA ALA A 897 -8.31 -0.15 -18.80
C ALA A 897 -9.66 -0.32 -19.51
N THR A 898 -10.37 -1.43 -19.26
CA THR A 898 -11.72 -1.69 -19.79
C THR A 898 -12.84 -1.27 -18.83
N GLY A 899 -12.52 -0.63 -17.70
CA GLY A 899 -13.49 -0.26 -16.67
C GLY A 899 -14.03 -1.44 -15.88
N TYR A 900 -13.27 -2.55 -15.82
CA TYR A 900 -13.60 -3.81 -15.16
C TYR A 900 -14.78 -4.57 -15.76
N GLU A 901 -15.10 -4.36 -17.04
CA GLU A 901 -16.35 -4.86 -17.64
C GLU A 901 -16.57 -6.36 -17.45
N TRP A 902 -15.54 -7.21 -17.62
CA TRP A 902 -15.69 -8.67 -17.41
C TRP A 902 -16.13 -9.01 -15.98
N TRP A 903 -15.56 -8.35 -14.96
CA TRP A 903 -15.97 -8.55 -13.56
C TRP A 903 -17.35 -7.95 -13.28
N LEU A 904 -17.70 -6.83 -13.90
CA LEU A 904 -19.04 -6.25 -13.78
C LEU A 904 -20.10 -7.17 -14.40
N GLU A 905 -19.83 -7.78 -15.56
CA GLU A 905 -20.71 -8.78 -16.16
C GLU A 905 -20.81 -10.04 -15.29
N ARG A 906 -19.69 -10.50 -14.71
CA ARG A 906 -19.66 -11.63 -13.79
C ARG A 906 -20.53 -11.38 -12.55
N LEU A 907 -20.40 -10.21 -11.93
CA LEU A 907 -21.24 -9.79 -10.80
C LEU A 907 -22.71 -9.66 -11.21
N ALA A 908 -23.00 -9.04 -12.36
CA ALA A 908 -24.36 -8.96 -12.88
C ALA A 908 -25.00 -10.35 -13.00
N ARG A 909 -24.25 -11.31 -13.57
CA ARG A 909 -24.73 -12.69 -13.71
C ARG A 909 -25.02 -13.33 -12.35
N SER A 910 -24.15 -13.15 -11.37
CA SER A 910 -24.36 -13.71 -10.03
C SER A 910 -25.53 -13.04 -9.30
N PHE A 911 -25.73 -11.73 -9.43
CA PHE A 911 -26.89 -11.03 -8.86
C PHE A 911 -28.23 -11.40 -9.53
N GLU A 912 -28.20 -11.99 -10.73
CA GLU A 912 -29.39 -12.58 -11.34
C GLU A 912 -29.72 -13.96 -10.77
N LEU A 913 -28.71 -14.71 -10.32
CA LEU A 913 -28.87 -16.08 -9.83
C LEU A 913 -29.17 -16.12 -8.32
N TYR A 914 -28.72 -15.13 -7.55
CA TYR A 914 -28.71 -15.18 -6.09
C TYR A 914 -29.20 -13.86 -5.47
N ASP A 915 -29.80 -13.96 -4.28
CA ASP A 915 -30.18 -12.79 -3.50
C ASP A 915 -28.95 -12.11 -2.86
N TYR A 916 -27.94 -12.92 -2.48
CA TYR A 916 -26.64 -12.47 -1.99
C TYR A 916 -25.51 -13.32 -2.57
N VAL A 917 -24.31 -12.78 -2.60
CA VAL A 917 -23.12 -13.42 -3.17
C VAL A 917 -21.98 -13.38 -2.18
N ARG A 918 -21.45 -14.54 -1.81
CA ARG A 918 -20.15 -14.65 -1.16
C ARG A 918 -19.04 -14.52 -2.22
N LEU A 919 -18.07 -13.65 -1.95
CA LEU A 919 -16.83 -13.58 -2.71
C LEU A 919 -15.76 -14.39 -1.98
N ASP A 920 -15.40 -15.52 -2.57
CA ASP A 920 -14.36 -16.43 -2.10
C ASP A 920 -12.98 -15.75 -2.13
N HIS A 921 -12.11 -16.06 -1.15
CA HIS A 921 -10.75 -15.50 -1.06
C HIS A 921 -10.68 -13.97 -1.24
N PHE A 922 -11.47 -13.21 -0.46
CA PHE A 922 -11.60 -11.77 -0.63
C PHE A 922 -10.27 -11.00 -0.54
N ILE A 923 -9.28 -11.56 0.15
CA ILE A 923 -7.91 -11.04 0.17
C ILE A 923 -7.34 -10.77 -1.23
N GLY A 924 -7.67 -11.57 -2.23
CA GLY A 924 -7.16 -11.42 -3.60
C GLY A 924 -7.62 -10.14 -4.30
N PHE A 925 -8.67 -9.48 -3.81
CA PHE A 925 -9.06 -8.13 -4.27
C PHE A 925 -8.18 -7.03 -3.68
N CYS A 926 -7.50 -7.30 -2.57
CA CYS A 926 -6.52 -6.41 -1.95
C CYS A 926 -5.09 -6.74 -2.42
N SER A 927 -4.68 -7.99 -2.30
CA SER A 927 -3.38 -8.51 -2.73
C SER A 927 -3.43 -10.01 -2.96
N TYR A 928 -2.70 -10.52 -3.94
CA TYR A 928 -2.64 -11.94 -4.27
C TYR A 928 -1.20 -12.40 -4.49
N TYR A 929 -0.94 -13.69 -4.28
CA TYR A 929 0.39 -14.27 -4.50
C TYR A 929 0.46 -14.93 -5.88
N ALA A 930 1.34 -14.40 -6.73
CA ALA A 930 1.53 -14.83 -8.11
C ALA A 930 2.82 -15.65 -8.23
N ILE A 931 2.70 -16.87 -8.75
CA ILE A 931 3.81 -17.82 -8.86
C ILE A 931 4.12 -18.02 -10.36
N PRO A 932 5.36 -17.83 -10.82
CA PRO A 932 5.75 -18.22 -12.17
C PRO A 932 5.54 -19.72 -12.39
N GLN A 933 4.85 -20.09 -13.47
CA GLN A 933 4.35 -21.46 -13.67
C GLN A 933 5.43 -22.55 -13.54
N ASP A 934 6.65 -22.30 -14.01
CA ASP A 934 7.73 -23.29 -14.02
C ASP A 934 8.70 -23.20 -12.83
N LEU A 935 8.44 -22.30 -11.87
CA LEU A 935 9.30 -22.12 -10.69
C LEU A 935 8.64 -22.65 -9.41
N PRO A 936 9.40 -22.94 -8.33
CA PRO A 936 8.84 -23.33 -7.04
C PRO A 936 7.88 -22.27 -6.46
N ILE A 937 7.02 -22.66 -5.51
CA ILE A 937 6.07 -21.74 -4.83
C ILE A 937 6.80 -20.56 -4.19
N GLN A 938 8.00 -20.78 -3.67
CA GLN A 938 8.86 -19.78 -3.03
C GLN A 938 9.38 -18.71 -4.00
N ALA A 939 9.32 -18.96 -5.32
CA ALA A 939 9.66 -17.97 -6.33
C ALA A 939 8.49 -17.03 -6.66
N GLY A 940 7.32 -17.24 -6.05
CA GLY A 940 6.19 -16.33 -6.18
C GLY A 940 6.42 -15.00 -5.45
N HIS A 941 5.56 -14.04 -5.74
CA HIS A 941 5.58 -12.72 -5.11
C HIS A 941 4.16 -12.20 -4.91
N TRP A 942 4.01 -11.30 -3.94
CA TRP A 942 2.75 -10.61 -3.73
C TRP A 942 2.56 -9.51 -4.77
N CYS A 943 1.35 -9.42 -5.30
CA CYS A 943 0.88 -8.39 -6.21
C CYS A 943 -0.34 -7.69 -5.61
N LEU A 944 -0.60 -6.45 -6.03
CA LEU A 944 -1.78 -5.69 -5.62
C LEU A 944 -3.00 -6.09 -6.44
N GLY A 945 -4.14 -6.25 -5.77
CA GLY A 945 -5.45 -6.41 -6.42
C GLY A 945 -6.07 -5.08 -6.87
N PRO A 946 -7.32 -5.09 -7.36
CA PRO A 946 -8.02 -3.89 -7.84
C PRO A 946 -8.43 -2.94 -6.70
N GLY A 947 -8.44 -3.39 -5.45
CA GLY A 947 -8.88 -2.60 -4.30
C GLY A 947 -10.35 -2.18 -4.39
N ARG A 948 -10.68 -1.01 -3.82
CA ARG A 948 -12.04 -0.47 -3.78
C ARG A 948 -12.58 -0.07 -5.17
N GLU A 949 -11.70 0.20 -6.13
CA GLU A 949 -12.05 0.76 -7.44
C GLU A 949 -13.09 -0.11 -8.18
N LEU A 950 -12.87 -1.43 -8.20
CA LEU A 950 -13.80 -2.41 -8.79
C LEU A 950 -15.19 -2.33 -8.16
N PHE A 951 -15.27 -2.31 -6.83
CA PHE A 951 -16.54 -2.28 -6.11
C PHE A 951 -17.26 -0.94 -6.22
N GLN A 952 -16.51 0.17 -6.33
CA GLN A 952 -17.08 1.47 -6.62
C GLN A 952 -17.75 1.48 -8.01
N LYS A 953 -17.12 0.87 -9.02
CA LYS A 953 -17.71 0.71 -10.37
C LYS A 953 -18.93 -0.20 -10.36
N ALA A 954 -18.89 -1.29 -9.58
CA ALA A 954 -20.05 -2.15 -9.39
C ALA A 954 -21.21 -1.39 -8.74
N TYR A 955 -20.94 -0.59 -7.70
CA TYR A 955 -21.95 0.24 -7.03
C TYR A 955 -22.58 1.26 -7.98
N GLU A 956 -21.78 1.91 -8.82
CA GLU A 956 -22.27 2.85 -9.85
C GLU A 956 -23.25 2.17 -10.84
N ARG A 957 -23.05 0.87 -11.12
CA ARG A 957 -23.89 0.10 -12.06
C ARG A 957 -25.12 -0.55 -11.42
N PHE A 958 -24.99 -1.07 -10.19
CA PHE A 958 -26.00 -1.91 -9.56
C PHE A 958 -26.65 -1.29 -8.31
N GLY A 959 -26.10 -0.21 -7.77
CA GLY A 959 -26.46 0.30 -6.45
C GLY A 959 -25.84 -0.53 -5.32
N ASN A 960 -26.55 -0.69 -4.21
CA ASN A 960 -26.05 -1.48 -3.07
C ASN A 960 -25.76 -2.92 -3.50
N LEU A 961 -24.56 -3.39 -3.17
CA LEU A 961 -24.02 -4.66 -3.61
C LEU A 961 -24.35 -5.75 -2.59
N PRO A 962 -25.14 -6.79 -2.91
CA PRO A 962 -25.48 -7.85 -1.97
C PRO A 962 -24.32 -8.84 -1.82
N VAL A 963 -23.19 -8.37 -1.28
CA VAL A 963 -21.91 -9.09 -1.20
C VAL A 963 -21.54 -9.40 0.25
N ILE A 964 -21.12 -10.64 0.48
CA ILE A 964 -20.46 -11.11 1.69
C ILE A 964 -18.99 -11.40 1.32
N ALA A 965 -18.05 -10.86 2.08
CA ALA A 965 -16.63 -11.07 1.87
C ALA A 965 -16.16 -12.28 2.68
N GLU A 966 -15.53 -13.26 2.03
CA GLU A 966 -14.77 -14.26 2.76
C GLU A 966 -13.39 -13.69 3.15
N ASP A 967 -13.30 -13.17 4.36
CA ASP A 967 -12.07 -12.67 4.99
C ASP A 967 -11.39 -13.73 5.86
N LEU A 968 -11.26 -14.95 5.35
CA LEU A 968 -10.57 -16.05 6.04
C LEU A 968 -9.08 -16.12 5.65
N GLY A 969 -8.27 -16.83 6.45
CA GLY A 969 -6.83 -16.97 6.26
C GLY A 969 -6.03 -15.81 6.86
N MET A 970 -5.06 -15.28 6.11
CA MET A 970 -4.20 -14.18 6.59
C MET A 970 -4.92 -12.83 6.50
N VAL A 971 -5.72 -12.49 7.52
CA VAL A 971 -6.44 -11.21 7.57
C VAL A 971 -5.48 -10.05 7.88
N THR A 972 -4.96 -9.43 6.82
CA THR A 972 -4.07 -8.26 6.94
C THR A 972 -4.87 -6.98 7.26
N PRO A 973 -4.21 -5.94 7.79
CA PRO A 973 -4.86 -4.65 8.02
C PRO A 973 -5.50 -4.04 6.77
N ALA A 974 -4.91 -4.30 5.60
CA ALA A 974 -5.43 -3.80 4.34
C ALA A 974 -6.72 -4.50 3.90
N VAL A 975 -6.92 -5.79 4.24
CA VAL A 975 -8.19 -6.48 4.01
C VAL A 975 -9.29 -5.86 4.87
N ARG A 976 -9.02 -5.61 6.15
CA ARG A 976 -9.95 -4.88 7.04
C ARG A 976 -10.28 -3.50 6.49
N ALA A 977 -9.27 -2.77 6.00
CA ALA A 977 -9.46 -1.46 5.39
C ALA A 977 -10.37 -1.52 4.16
N LEU A 978 -10.16 -2.49 3.27
CA LEU A 978 -10.97 -2.68 2.07
C LEU A 978 -12.42 -3.01 2.44
N MET A 979 -12.63 -3.96 3.36
CA MET A 979 -13.95 -4.34 3.85
C MET A 979 -14.68 -3.16 4.49
N ALA A 980 -14.06 -2.44 5.42
CA ALA A 980 -14.64 -1.26 6.07
C ALA A 980 -15.00 -0.19 5.04
N SER A 981 -14.13 0.01 4.04
CA SER A 981 -14.39 0.95 2.95
C SER A 981 -15.62 0.52 2.11
N CYS A 982 -15.74 -0.75 1.76
CA CYS A 982 -16.89 -1.26 1.00
C CYS A 982 -18.14 -1.43 1.86
N GLY A 983 -17.99 -1.54 3.18
CA GLY A 983 -19.00 -1.93 4.15
C GLY A 983 -19.60 -3.32 3.88
N PHE A 984 -18.77 -4.24 3.38
CA PHE A 984 -19.15 -5.64 3.19
C PHE A 984 -19.11 -6.40 4.52
N TYR A 985 -20.03 -7.36 4.66
CA TYR A 985 -20.03 -8.26 5.81
C TYR A 985 -18.92 -9.29 5.64
N GLY A 986 -18.04 -9.39 6.63
CA GLY A 986 -17.04 -10.46 6.72
C GLY A 986 -17.63 -11.74 7.32
N MET A 987 -16.80 -12.76 7.49
CA MET A 987 -17.08 -14.04 8.11
C MET A 987 -16.35 -14.18 9.45
N GLU A 988 -16.96 -14.93 10.37
CA GLU A 988 -16.32 -15.38 11.61
C GLU A 988 -16.62 -16.87 11.79
N VAL A 989 -15.60 -17.72 11.78
CA VAL A 989 -15.77 -19.19 11.79
C VAL A 989 -15.39 -19.72 13.16
N SER A 990 -16.29 -20.46 13.81
CA SER A 990 -16.11 -20.92 15.18
C SER A 990 -14.83 -21.75 15.39
N LEU A 991 -14.44 -22.57 14.40
CA LEU A 991 -13.23 -23.41 14.43
C LEU A 991 -11.92 -22.59 14.45
N PHE A 992 -11.95 -21.32 14.06
CA PHE A 992 -10.78 -20.44 14.09
C PHE A 992 -10.72 -19.55 15.34
N SER A 993 -11.76 -19.60 16.18
CA SER A 993 -11.86 -18.80 17.41
C SER A 993 -11.32 -19.55 18.62
N ASP A 994 -10.73 -18.83 19.58
CA ASP A 994 -10.36 -19.39 20.89
C ASP A 994 -11.61 -19.52 21.78
N TYR A 995 -12.48 -20.44 21.40
CA TYR A 995 -13.79 -20.70 21.98
C TYR A 995 -13.75 -20.90 23.51
N PHE A 996 -12.65 -21.47 24.04
CA PHE A 996 -12.50 -21.80 25.46
C PHE A 996 -11.71 -20.75 26.27
N SER A 997 -11.43 -19.58 25.68
CA SER A 997 -10.94 -18.43 26.43
C SER A 997 -11.97 -17.94 27.46
N GLN A 998 -11.53 -17.19 28.48
CA GLN A 998 -12.41 -16.66 29.52
C GLN A 998 -13.51 -15.72 28.97
N ASP A 999 -13.29 -15.16 27.77
CA ASP A 999 -14.17 -14.20 27.12
C ASP A 999 -15.17 -14.86 26.15
N GLY A 1000 -14.99 -16.14 25.82
CA GLY A 1000 -15.84 -16.91 24.91
C GLY A 1000 -15.76 -16.47 23.44
N TRP A 1001 -16.66 -17.00 22.60
CA TRP A 1001 -16.75 -16.63 21.18
C TRP A 1001 -17.64 -15.39 20.97
N TYR A 1002 -17.02 -14.27 20.57
CA TYR A 1002 -17.72 -13.02 20.22
C TYR A 1002 -17.69 -12.79 18.71
N VAL A 1003 -18.86 -12.59 18.11
CA VAL A 1003 -19.01 -12.23 16.68
C VAL A 1003 -19.61 -10.83 16.56
N PRO A 1004 -18.96 -9.87 15.87
CA PRO A 1004 -19.53 -8.55 15.61
C PRO A 1004 -20.83 -8.62 14.78
N ALA A 1005 -21.77 -7.68 14.99
CA ALA A 1005 -23.06 -7.67 14.28
C ALA A 1005 -22.94 -7.49 12.75
N HIS A 1006 -21.85 -6.88 12.28
CA HIS A 1006 -21.53 -6.67 10.87
C HIS A 1006 -20.73 -7.85 10.24
N LYS A 1007 -20.60 -8.96 10.96
CA LYS A 1007 -20.05 -10.21 10.43
C LYS A 1007 -21.13 -11.28 10.37
N VAL A 1008 -20.91 -12.28 9.52
CA VAL A 1008 -21.68 -13.51 9.44
C VAL A 1008 -21.00 -14.58 10.28
N ALA A 1009 -21.71 -15.17 11.24
CA ALA A 1009 -21.18 -16.26 12.04
C ALA A 1009 -21.33 -17.58 11.28
N TYR A 1010 -20.25 -18.37 11.25
CA TYR A 1010 -20.22 -19.71 10.68
C TYR A 1010 -19.82 -20.71 11.76
N THR A 1011 -20.50 -21.86 11.83
CA THR A 1011 -19.97 -22.98 12.62
C THR A 1011 -18.71 -23.52 11.95
N THR A 1012 -18.86 -24.01 10.72
CA THR A 1012 -17.83 -24.59 9.86
C THR A 1012 -18.01 -24.07 8.43
N THR A 1013 -17.06 -24.37 7.53
CA THR A 1013 -17.17 -24.09 6.10
C THR A 1013 -17.08 -25.40 5.29
N HIS A 1014 -17.26 -25.30 3.98
CA HIS A 1014 -17.04 -26.44 3.07
C HIS A 1014 -15.60 -26.98 3.10
N ASP A 1015 -14.62 -26.18 3.51
CA ASP A 1015 -13.20 -26.54 3.52
C ASP A 1015 -12.68 -27.04 4.87
N THR A 1016 -13.41 -26.83 5.96
CA THR A 1016 -13.01 -27.23 7.30
C THR A 1016 -13.42 -28.67 7.62
N GLN A 1017 -12.96 -29.18 8.77
CA GLN A 1017 -13.56 -30.36 9.40
C GLN A 1017 -15.03 -30.07 9.75
N THR A 1018 -15.81 -31.14 9.91
CA THR A 1018 -17.12 -31.08 10.56
C THR A 1018 -16.96 -30.69 12.03
N LEU A 1019 -17.99 -30.10 12.63
CA LEU A 1019 -17.92 -29.65 14.02
C LEU A 1019 -17.69 -30.82 14.99
N VAL A 1020 -18.29 -31.99 14.72
CA VAL A 1020 -18.06 -33.22 15.48
C VAL A 1020 -16.63 -33.72 15.27
N GLY A 1021 -16.14 -33.80 14.03
CA GLY A 1021 -14.77 -34.23 13.73
C GLY A 1021 -13.72 -33.38 14.44
N TRP A 1022 -13.87 -32.06 14.39
CA TRP A 1022 -13.00 -31.14 15.12
C TRP A 1022 -13.05 -31.36 16.64
N CYS A 1023 -14.24 -31.56 17.20
CA CYS A 1023 -14.39 -31.85 18.64
C CYS A 1023 -13.81 -33.22 19.03
N GLU A 1024 -13.86 -34.23 18.15
CA GLU A 1024 -13.22 -35.52 18.39
C GLU A 1024 -11.70 -35.36 18.56
N ASP A 1025 -11.08 -34.54 17.71
CA ASP A 1025 -9.63 -34.30 17.73
C ASP A 1025 -9.17 -33.50 18.96
N HIS A 1026 -10.01 -32.58 19.47
CA HIS A 1026 -9.63 -31.68 20.57
C HIS A 1026 -10.08 -32.14 21.96
N PHE A 1027 -11.22 -32.84 22.07
CA PHE A 1027 -11.82 -33.27 23.36
C PHE A 1027 -11.98 -34.78 23.49
N GLY A 1028 -11.74 -35.54 22.43
CA GLY A 1028 -11.99 -36.97 22.39
C GLY A 1028 -13.44 -37.33 22.07
N LYS A 1029 -13.63 -38.53 21.52
CA LYS A 1029 -14.91 -38.99 20.94
C LYS A 1029 -16.11 -38.99 21.89
N GLN A 1030 -15.88 -39.18 23.19
CA GLN A 1030 -16.97 -39.34 24.16
C GLN A 1030 -17.76 -38.04 24.35
N ASP A 1031 -17.08 -36.89 24.33
CA ASP A 1031 -17.68 -35.58 24.58
C ASP A 1031 -17.94 -34.78 23.29
N ALA A 1032 -17.45 -35.26 22.14
CA ALA A 1032 -17.44 -34.53 20.88
C ALA A 1032 -18.84 -34.06 20.42
N GLY A 1033 -19.84 -34.93 20.44
CA GLY A 1033 -21.21 -34.57 20.04
C GLY A 1033 -21.85 -33.52 20.95
N ALA A 1034 -21.60 -33.59 22.26
CA ALA A 1034 -22.13 -32.61 23.21
C ALA A 1034 -21.45 -31.24 23.04
N ARG A 1035 -20.13 -31.22 22.80
CA ARG A 1035 -19.37 -30.00 22.50
C ARG A 1035 -19.77 -29.37 21.17
N ALA A 1036 -19.96 -30.17 20.14
CA ALA A 1036 -20.45 -29.69 18.85
C ALA A 1036 -21.84 -29.02 18.99
N GLN A 1037 -22.75 -29.61 19.77
CA GLN A 1037 -24.06 -29.01 20.04
C GLN A 1037 -23.96 -27.69 20.84
N GLU A 1038 -22.99 -27.59 21.76
CA GLU A 1038 -22.69 -26.37 22.51
C GLU A 1038 -22.22 -25.24 21.58
N MET A 1039 -21.27 -25.55 20.68
CA MET A 1039 -20.75 -24.62 19.68
C MET A 1039 -21.84 -24.16 18.70
N LEU A 1040 -22.68 -25.07 18.22
CA LEU A 1040 -23.85 -24.75 17.39
C LEU A 1040 -24.81 -23.81 18.13
N THR A 1041 -25.03 -24.04 19.42
CA THR A 1041 -25.91 -23.20 20.24
C THR A 1041 -25.36 -21.79 20.44
N LEU A 1042 -24.04 -21.65 20.54
CA LEU A 1042 -23.39 -20.34 20.66
C LEU A 1042 -23.34 -19.57 19.35
N ALA A 1043 -23.23 -20.26 18.20
CA ALA A 1043 -23.33 -19.62 16.88
C ALA A 1043 -24.66 -18.87 16.74
N ASP A 1044 -25.77 -19.56 16.99
CA ASP A 1044 -27.11 -18.96 17.00
C ASP A 1044 -27.30 -17.98 18.17
N GLY A 1045 -26.57 -18.14 19.28
CA GLY A 1045 -26.59 -17.18 20.39
C GLY A 1045 -25.73 -15.92 20.19
N SER A 1046 -24.98 -15.83 19.09
CA SER A 1046 -24.01 -14.75 18.86
C SER A 1046 -24.67 -13.39 18.55
N ASN A 1047 -23.89 -12.30 18.56
CA ASN A 1047 -24.38 -10.98 18.15
C ASN A 1047 -24.43 -10.78 16.63
N ALA A 1048 -24.06 -11.79 15.83
CA ALA A 1048 -24.09 -11.71 14.38
C ALA A 1048 -25.53 -11.51 13.88
N SER A 1049 -25.71 -10.66 12.86
CA SER A 1049 -27.02 -10.47 12.22
C SER A 1049 -27.43 -11.74 11.44
N LEU A 1050 -26.47 -12.44 10.85
CA LEU A 1050 -26.67 -13.66 10.09
C LEU A 1050 -25.79 -14.80 10.64
N VAL A 1051 -26.38 -15.98 10.80
CA VAL A 1051 -25.68 -17.22 11.17
C VAL A 1051 -25.85 -18.25 10.07
N ILE A 1052 -24.77 -18.86 9.63
CA ILE A 1052 -24.79 -19.96 8.66
C ILE A 1052 -24.19 -21.21 9.29
N VAL A 1053 -24.91 -22.32 9.21
CA VAL A 1053 -24.48 -23.62 9.73
C VAL A 1053 -24.36 -24.62 8.60
N GLN A 1054 -23.28 -25.41 8.57
CA GLN A 1054 -23.15 -26.46 7.56
C GLN A 1054 -24.16 -27.59 7.83
N LEU A 1055 -24.74 -28.18 6.79
CA LEU A 1055 -25.74 -29.24 6.94
C LEU A 1055 -25.20 -30.44 7.76
N GLN A 1056 -23.94 -30.82 7.55
CA GLN A 1056 -23.28 -31.87 8.33
C GLN A 1056 -23.31 -31.60 9.85
N ASP A 1057 -23.13 -30.34 10.27
CA ASP A 1057 -23.16 -29.94 11.67
C ASP A 1057 -24.58 -30.02 12.25
N VAL A 1058 -25.59 -29.59 11.48
CA VAL A 1058 -27.01 -29.73 11.85
C VAL A 1058 -27.38 -31.20 12.06
N LEU A 1059 -26.81 -32.10 11.26
CA LEU A 1059 -27.04 -33.53 11.34
C LEU A 1059 -26.15 -34.25 12.38
N GLY A 1060 -25.18 -33.55 13.00
CA GLY A 1060 -24.24 -34.12 13.96
C GLY A 1060 -23.31 -35.19 13.36
N LEU A 1061 -22.86 -35.00 12.12
CA LEU A 1061 -22.02 -35.96 11.39
C LEU A 1061 -20.52 -35.71 11.60
N ASP A 1062 -19.74 -36.78 11.50
CA ASP A 1062 -18.28 -36.76 11.61
C ASP A 1062 -17.57 -36.49 10.25
N ASP A 1063 -16.23 -36.46 10.28
CA ASP A 1063 -15.42 -36.13 9.11
C ASP A 1063 -15.49 -37.15 7.96
N THR A 1064 -16.12 -38.32 8.14
CA THR A 1064 -16.39 -39.24 7.02
C THR A 1064 -17.48 -38.73 6.08
N HIS A 1065 -18.17 -37.64 6.46
CA HIS A 1065 -19.27 -37.02 5.73
C HIS A 1065 -18.91 -35.65 5.12
N ARG A 1066 -17.62 -35.30 5.05
CA ARG A 1066 -17.17 -34.04 4.46
C ARG A 1066 -17.56 -33.96 2.98
N MET A 1067 -18.05 -32.78 2.57
CA MET A 1067 -18.34 -32.49 1.16
C MET A 1067 -17.08 -32.16 0.36
N ASN A 1068 -16.08 -31.55 0.99
CA ASN A 1068 -14.82 -31.18 0.36
C ASN A 1068 -13.66 -31.40 1.35
N ILE A 1069 -12.54 -31.88 0.81
CA ILE A 1069 -11.25 -32.00 1.48
C ILE A 1069 -10.25 -31.21 0.62
N PRO A 1070 -9.82 -30.02 1.07
CA PRO A 1070 -8.87 -29.19 0.36
C PRO A 1070 -7.59 -29.95 0.00
N GLY A 1071 -7.08 -29.73 -1.22
CA GLY A 1071 -5.87 -30.40 -1.73
C GLY A 1071 -6.06 -31.86 -2.19
N SER A 1072 -7.25 -32.45 -2.02
CA SER A 1072 -7.59 -33.76 -2.57
C SER A 1072 -8.25 -33.64 -3.95
N THR A 1073 -7.99 -34.60 -4.84
CA THR A 1073 -8.73 -34.79 -6.11
C THR A 1073 -9.72 -35.94 -6.06
N GLN A 1074 -9.83 -36.63 -4.92
CA GLN A 1074 -10.69 -37.79 -4.73
C GLN A 1074 -11.80 -37.50 -3.71
N HIS A 1075 -12.99 -38.04 -3.97
CA HIS A 1075 -14.16 -38.04 -3.08
C HIS A 1075 -14.79 -36.67 -2.76
N ASN A 1076 -14.29 -35.57 -3.34
CA ASN A 1076 -14.89 -34.25 -3.19
C ASN A 1076 -16.21 -34.15 -3.97
N TRP A 1077 -17.17 -33.39 -3.42
CA TRP A 1077 -18.47 -33.05 -4.00
C TRP A 1077 -19.43 -34.24 -4.22
N GLN A 1078 -19.13 -35.39 -3.63
CA GLN A 1078 -19.88 -36.65 -3.77
C GLN A 1078 -20.78 -36.99 -2.58
N TRP A 1079 -20.65 -36.29 -1.45
CA TRP A 1079 -21.48 -36.57 -0.27
C TRP A 1079 -22.93 -36.14 -0.49
N VAL A 1080 -23.87 -37.03 -0.11
CA VAL A 1080 -25.32 -36.84 -0.19
C VAL A 1080 -25.94 -37.13 1.17
N CYS A 1081 -26.87 -36.28 1.63
CA CYS A 1081 -27.56 -36.45 2.90
C CYS A 1081 -28.73 -37.45 2.82
N SER A 1082 -29.41 -37.71 3.94
CA SER A 1082 -30.64 -38.53 3.98
C SER A 1082 -31.86 -37.69 4.36
N TRP A 1083 -32.98 -37.92 3.66
CA TRP A 1083 -34.26 -37.30 4.00
C TRP A 1083 -34.72 -37.63 5.42
N ASP A 1084 -34.48 -38.85 5.91
CA ASP A 1084 -34.84 -39.25 7.28
C ASP A 1084 -34.05 -38.47 8.33
N GLN A 1085 -32.77 -38.18 8.05
CA GLN A 1085 -31.90 -37.39 8.93
C GLN A 1085 -32.31 -35.91 8.94
N LEU A 1086 -32.67 -35.36 7.78
CA LEU A 1086 -33.22 -34.01 7.66
C LEU A 1086 -34.52 -33.87 8.43
N ASP A 1087 -35.49 -34.76 8.20
CA ASP A 1087 -36.79 -34.70 8.87
C ASP A 1087 -36.63 -34.81 10.41
N ALA A 1088 -35.69 -35.63 10.89
CA ALA A 1088 -35.37 -35.77 12.31
C ALA A 1088 -34.71 -34.54 12.95
N SER A 1089 -33.91 -33.77 12.19
CA SER A 1089 -33.19 -32.58 12.70
C SER A 1089 -34.04 -31.30 12.70
N CYS A 1090 -35.14 -31.26 11.94
CA CYS A 1090 -35.98 -30.07 11.75
C CYS A 1090 -36.46 -29.43 13.07
N ALA A 1091 -36.97 -30.25 14.00
CA ALA A 1091 -37.48 -29.75 15.28
C ALA A 1091 -36.37 -29.14 16.17
N THR A 1092 -35.18 -29.74 16.14
CA THR A 1092 -34.02 -29.26 16.90
C THR A 1092 -33.53 -27.92 16.37
N LEU A 1093 -33.39 -27.80 15.04
CA LEU A 1093 -32.94 -26.56 14.41
C LEU A 1093 -33.97 -25.43 14.57
N ARG A 1094 -35.27 -25.74 14.44
CA ARG A 1094 -36.36 -24.78 14.73
C ARG A 1094 -36.28 -24.26 16.16
N ALA A 1095 -36.17 -25.17 17.14
CA ALA A 1095 -36.12 -24.79 18.55
C ALA A 1095 -34.90 -23.89 18.85
N LEU A 1096 -33.78 -24.11 18.16
CA LEU A 1096 -32.59 -23.29 18.31
C LEU A 1096 -32.81 -21.86 17.76
N THR A 1097 -33.37 -21.78 16.56
CA THR A 1097 -33.66 -20.52 15.86
C THR A 1097 -34.67 -19.68 16.63
N GLU A 1098 -35.75 -20.30 17.14
CA GLU A 1098 -36.77 -19.64 17.97
C GLU A 1098 -36.21 -19.15 19.31
N LYS A 1099 -35.35 -19.95 19.95
CA LYS A 1099 -34.75 -19.61 21.26
C LYS A 1099 -33.98 -18.29 21.22
N PHE A 1100 -33.32 -17.98 20.11
CA PHE A 1100 -32.52 -16.77 19.94
C PHE A 1100 -33.19 -15.68 19.09
N GLY A 1101 -34.46 -15.86 18.72
CA GLY A 1101 -35.22 -14.83 17.99
C GLY A 1101 -34.76 -14.60 16.56
N ARG A 1102 -34.30 -15.66 15.88
CA ARG A 1102 -33.80 -15.62 14.48
C ARG A 1102 -34.81 -16.11 13.44
N ALA A 1103 -36.05 -16.37 13.88
CA ALA A 1103 -37.15 -16.94 13.09
C ALA A 1103 -37.95 -15.89 12.33
#